data_AF-A0A1W0A433-F1
#
_entry.id   AF-A0A1W0A433-F1
#
_cell.length_a   1.000
_cell.length_b   1.000
_cell.length_c   1.000
_cell.angle_alpha   90.00
_cell.angle_beta   90.00
_cell.angle_gamma   90.00
#
_symmetry.space_group_name_H-M   'P 1'
#
loop_
_entity.id
_entity.type
_entity.pdbx_description
1 polymer ?
#
loop_
_entity_poly.entity_id
_entity_poly.type
_entity_poly.pdbx_seq_one_letter_code
_entity_poly.pdbx_strand_id
1 'polypeptide(L)'
;MGNSDSKSKFRESVYKLSNEEVSSRHLDFWDKLWKIPTTAEEIFTLIQPDDIRMLRQKQQANLSTMLTQAISQLHQIVDTPLPKYYPQAVNCIRVLTRTMPFILEDRSDDYVQQLLWGKLPAEEGAQEENEETCLAERLIDATMGLLFLPDFTVSAPAYKAFREQKSPGSKVYPSLLWYSGVGYPDATAAHAVQYDKNRKEVLKLLLTCFSGILYHTADSCDQSTDRFLAYATREDSLFAPTLFYSLVNVTLLYDPVGWGVPYAGSLVVDERETLVDISVQVLLVLLDFGKPAEEKDGVFTCTNKFRELLSSIHREEDFNLIFNGLAKLLNNYHQSMNTIFPNSIKQIKCHQELLVLLWKMLDENKKFLLYTLKRADMNKLVVPLLFLMYEGRKEPSKVGMIHICTFILLLLSGERDFAVNLNKPFDLKLPLDLPPFNGNHADLLIVCLHKVIVNGFEKLNSVYNCFLTIISNISPYIKKLNMVSSVRLLRLFKLFSQPRYLFDNEANHHLVFFLLDTFNNIIQYQYEGNEQMIYAMVQNKDLFHKLNALTMPVTQATPRSTSTGDDDHESVPSVVPLVALNDIPSSESTEEAPEPTSAKSAISRPAIPASIVGGRFVPTESWIQSWKKKLPLNTSLRLLQYLVPQLEDACELAGGSLDETSMLQFLRSTTMVGLLPVPHAIVIRKYQTNQFTNLWFTTFTWGVIFLRNQAFPLFDGSSITLFTINVL
;
A
#
# COMPACT_ATOMS: atom_id res chain seq x y z
N MET A 1 19.85 29.23 -33.48
CA MET A 1 21.23 28.72 -33.68
C MET A 1 21.99 28.44 -32.36
N GLY A 2 21.65 29.01 -31.20
CA GLY A 2 22.40 28.79 -29.95
C GLY A 2 22.24 27.44 -29.24
N ASN A 3 21.10 26.74 -29.40
CA ASN A 3 20.81 25.55 -28.58
C ASN A 3 21.68 24.32 -28.93
N SER A 4 22.12 24.20 -30.18
CA SER A 4 22.97 23.09 -30.62
C SER A 4 24.42 23.23 -30.11
N ASP A 5 24.91 24.46 -29.99
CA ASP A 5 26.28 24.78 -29.55
C ASP A 5 26.40 24.71 -28.01
N SER A 6 25.32 25.02 -27.28
CA SER A 6 25.27 24.79 -25.81
C SER A 6 25.30 23.30 -25.47
N LYS A 7 24.54 22.46 -26.19
CA LYS A 7 24.51 21.01 -25.97
C LYS A 7 25.86 20.34 -26.25
N SER A 8 26.58 20.75 -27.31
CA SER A 8 27.91 20.21 -27.61
C SER A 8 28.92 20.55 -26.52
N LYS A 9 28.92 21.81 -26.03
CA LYS A 9 29.81 22.26 -24.94
C LYS A 9 29.54 21.54 -23.63
N PHE A 10 28.27 21.28 -23.30
CA PHE A 10 27.93 20.50 -22.11
C PHE A 10 28.38 19.04 -22.25
N ARG A 11 28.18 18.42 -23.43
CA ARG A 11 28.66 17.06 -23.70
C ARG A 11 30.19 16.94 -23.57
N GLU A 12 30.94 17.93 -24.07
CA GLU A 12 32.39 17.98 -23.89
C GLU A 12 32.76 18.07 -22.40
N SER A 13 32.00 18.86 -21.62
CA SER A 13 32.21 18.99 -20.18
C SER A 13 31.96 17.66 -19.45
N VAL A 14 30.90 16.93 -19.81
CA VAL A 14 30.61 15.60 -19.24
C VAL A 14 31.71 14.59 -19.60
N TYR A 15 32.17 14.56 -20.86
CA TYR A 15 33.25 13.68 -21.29
C TYR A 15 34.55 13.95 -20.52
N LYS A 16 34.92 15.23 -20.36
CA LYS A 16 36.09 15.63 -19.56
C LYS A 16 35.94 15.22 -18.10
N LEU A 17 34.75 15.41 -17.53
CA LEU A 17 34.46 15.02 -16.15
C LEU A 17 34.71 13.51 -15.92
N SER A 18 34.27 12.64 -16.85
CA SER A 18 34.38 11.18 -16.70
C SER A 18 35.72 10.57 -17.13
N ASN A 19 36.52 11.28 -17.96
CA ASN A 19 37.74 10.71 -18.56
C ASN A 19 39.05 11.43 -18.21
N GLU A 20 39.00 12.70 -17.80
CA GLU A 20 40.18 13.54 -17.55
C GLU A 20 40.21 14.03 -16.10
N GLU A 21 41.39 14.28 -15.53
CA GLU A 21 41.49 14.91 -14.20
C GLU A 21 41.19 16.42 -14.32
N VAL A 22 40.17 16.89 -13.60
CA VAL A 22 39.76 18.29 -13.62
C VAL A 22 40.11 18.94 -12.29
N SER A 23 41.01 19.93 -12.33
CA SER A 23 41.37 20.67 -11.13
C SER A 23 40.15 21.39 -10.53
N SER A 24 40.00 21.34 -9.21
CA SER A 24 39.00 22.11 -8.46
C SER A 24 39.10 23.63 -8.67
N ARG A 25 40.26 24.12 -9.10
CA ARG A 25 40.52 25.54 -9.41
C ARG A 25 40.13 25.95 -10.83
N HIS A 26 39.70 25.02 -11.68
CA HIS A 26 39.32 25.32 -13.06
C HIS A 26 37.90 25.93 -13.13
N LEU A 27 37.74 27.16 -12.63
CA LEU A 27 36.43 27.82 -12.47
C LEU A 27 35.60 27.86 -13.75
N ASP A 28 36.22 28.14 -14.91
CA ASP A 28 35.54 28.20 -16.19
C ASP A 28 34.89 26.87 -16.63
N PHE A 29 35.41 25.74 -16.15
CA PHE A 29 34.85 24.42 -16.46
C PHE A 29 33.61 24.18 -15.59
N TRP A 30 33.75 24.39 -14.28
CA TRP A 30 32.67 24.18 -13.33
C TRP A 30 31.50 25.15 -13.58
N ASP A 31 31.78 26.40 -13.93
CA ASP A 31 30.76 27.38 -14.33
C ASP A 31 29.95 26.90 -15.54
N LYS A 32 30.61 26.28 -16.53
CA LYS A 32 29.92 25.71 -17.70
C LYS A 32 29.01 24.54 -17.29
N LEU A 33 29.47 23.67 -16.39
CA LEU A 33 28.67 22.55 -15.88
C LEU A 33 27.36 23.02 -15.23
N TRP A 34 27.40 24.11 -14.45
CA TRP A 34 26.25 24.61 -13.70
C TRP A 34 25.35 25.60 -14.47
N LYS A 35 25.86 26.29 -15.49
CA LYS A 35 25.14 27.36 -16.21
C LYS A 35 24.68 27.00 -17.62
N ILE A 36 25.29 26.02 -18.28
CA ILE A 36 24.93 25.66 -19.67
C ILE A 36 23.61 24.90 -19.77
N PRO A 37 23.32 23.88 -18.94
CA PRO A 37 22.08 23.12 -19.08
C PRO A 37 20.85 23.99 -18.91
N THR A 38 19.86 23.77 -19.76
CA THR A 38 18.60 24.53 -19.72
C THR A 38 17.43 23.67 -19.25
N THR A 39 17.46 22.36 -19.54
CA THR A 39 16.39 21.42 -19.19
C THR A 39 16.92 20.20 -18.44
N ALA A 40 16.04 19.53 -17.69
CA ALA A 40 16.37 18.24 -17.07
C ALA A 40 16.67 17.16 -18.13
N GLU A 41 15.97 17.18 -19.26
CA GLU A 41 16.20 16.25 -20.37
C GLU A 41 17.64 16.32 -20.89
N GLU A 42 18.23 17.50 -21.03
CA GLU A 42 19.63 17.65 -21.44
C GLU A 42 20.59 16.96 -20.46
N ILE A 43 20.34 17.08 -19.15
CA ILE A 43 21.19 16.46 -18.12
C ILE A 43 21.04 14.93 -18.16
N PHE A 44 19.81 14.42 -18.19
CA PHE A 44 19.54 12.97 -18.18
C PHE A 44 19.98 12.26 -19.46
N THR A 45 20.01 12.97 -20.60
CA THR A 45 20.47 12.43 -21.88
C THR A 45 21.98 12.52 -22.09
N LEU A 46 22.66 13.48 -21.44
CA LEU A 46 24.10 13.69 -21.62
C LEU A 46 24.94 13.07 -20.51
N ILE A 47 24.44 12.98 -19.28
CA ILE A 47 25.10 12.26 -18.17
C ILE A 47 24.54 10.83 -18.13
N GLN A 48 25.29 9.88 -18.67
CA GLN A 48 24.89 8.47 -18.71
C GLN A 48 25.26 7.75 -17.41
N PRO A 49 24.59 6.62 -17.07
CA PRO A 49 24.91 5.84 -15.87
C PRO A 49 26.38 5.45 -15.78
N ASP A 50 26.96 5.03 -16.91
CA ASP A 50 28.35 4.58 -16.98
C ASP A 50 29.35 5.72 -16.76
N ASP A 51 29.00 6.96 -17.13
CA ASP A 51 29.83 8.13 -16.79
C ASP A 51 29.95 8.27 -15.27
N ILE A 52 28.85 8.10 -14.53
CA ILE A 52 28.81 8.26 -13.08
C ILE A 52 29.56 7.09 -12.40
N ARG A 53 29.43 5.87 -12.92
CA ARG A 53 30.22 4.71 -12.45
C ARG A 53 31.71 4.92 -12.69
N MET A 54 32.11 5.55 -13.80
CA MET A 54 33.50 5.97 -14.03
C MET A 54 33.97 7.06 -13.07
N LEU A 55 33.12 8.03 -12.73
CA LEU A 55 33.43 9.01 -11.68
C LEU A 55 33.67 8.33 -10.33
N ARG A 56 32.84 7.35 -9.96
CA ARG A 56 32.96 6.59 -8.71
C ARG A 56 34.26 5.77 -8.65
N GLN A 57 34.60 5.08 -9.75
CA GLN A 57 35.69 4.09 -9.76
C GLN A 57 37.05 4.65 -10.18
N LYS A 58 37.10 5.59 -11.13
CA LYS A 58 38.34 6.05 -11.77
C LYS A 58 38.64 7.52 -11.54
N GLN A 59 37.62 8.38 -11.47
CA GLN A 59 37.77 9.84 -11.35
C GLN A 59 37.20 10.37 -10.02
N GLN A 60 37.62 9.76 -8.91
CA GLN A 60 37.12 10.06 -7.57
C GLN A 60 37.27 11.53 -7.15
N ALA A 61 38.39 12.18 -7.51
CA ALA A 61 38.64 13.59 -7.21
C ALA A 61 37.64 14.54 -7.90
N ASN A 62 37.27 14.23 -9.16
CA ASN A 62 36.25 14.97 -9.89
C ASN A 62 34.88 14.79 -9.24
N LEU A 63 34.54 13.56 -8.82
CA LEU A 63 33.29 13.27 -8.09
C LEU A 63 33.19 14.09 -6.80
N SER A 64 34.23 14.07 -5.97
CA SER A 64 34.29 14.86 -4.73
C SER A 64 34.11 16.34 -5.01
N THR A 65 34.87 16.89 -5.96
CA THR A 65 34.77 18.31 -6.34
C THR A 65 33.37 18.66 -6.82
N MET A 66 32.76 17.83 -7.68
CA MET A 66 31.42 18.06 -8.22
C MET A 66 30.37 18.09 -7.10
N LEU A 67 30.36 17.09 -6.22
CA LEU A 67 29.38 17.01 -5.12
C LEU A 67 29.59 18.16 -4.13
N THR A 68 30.82 18.41 -3.70
CA THR A 68 31.13 19.48 -2.75
C THR A 68 30.78 20.85 -3.30
N GLN A 69 31.05 21.14 -4.57
CA GLN A 69 30.67 22.41 -5.19
C GLN A 69 29.16 22.55 -5.33
N ALA A 70 28.46 21.53 -5.82
CA ALA A 70 27.01 21.58 -5.98
C ALA A 70 26.31 21.79 -4.63
N ILE A 71 26.70 21.02 -3.61
CA ILE A 71 26.10 21.10 -2.27
C ILE A 71 26.44 22.43 -1.59
N SER A 72 27.69 22.89 -1.68
CA SER A 72 28.09 24.19 -1.14
C SER A 72 27.33 25.35 -1.78
N GLN A 73 27.12 25.31 -3.10
CA GLN A 73 26.31 26.30 -3.81
C GLN A 73 24.86 26.30 -3.35
N LEU A 74 24.24 25.12 -3.20
CA LEU A 74 22.86 25.01 -2.71
C LEU A 74 22.74 25.54 -1.28
N HIS A 75 23.68 25.18 -0.40
CA HIS A 75 23.73 25.67 0.97
C HIS A 75 23.87 27.19 1.02
N GLN A 76 24.80 27.76 0.25
CA GLN A 76 25.00 29.21 0.19
C GLN A 76 23.76 29.95 -0.32
N ILE A 77 23.04 29.38 -1.29
CA ILE A 77 21.80 29.96 -1.82
C ILE A 77 20.67 29.92 -0.78
N VAL A 78 20.61 28.88 0.07
CA VAL A 78 19.66 28.80 1.18
C VAL A 78 19.98 29.83 2.26
N ASP A 79 21.26 29.98 2.61
CA ASP A 79 21.71 30.94 3.63
C ASP A 79 21.53 32.39 3.18
N THR A 80 21.84 32.66 1.90
CA THR A 80 21.77 33.98 1.27
C THR A 80 20.92 33.92 -0.02
N PRO A 81 19.58 33.96 0.10
CA PRO A 81 18.69 33.81 -1.05
C PRO A 81 18.83 35.00 -2.01
N LEU A 82 19.31 34.73 -3.22
CA LEU A 82 19.47 35.72 -4.28
C LEU A 82 18.90 35.15 -5.60
N PRO A 83 17.80 35.72 -6.14
CA PRO A 83 17.11 35.17 -7.30
C PRO A 83 17.96 34.93 -8.55
N LYS A 84 19.03 35.72 -8.74
CA LYS A 84 19.98 35.57 -9.85
C LYS A 84 20.68 34.20 -9.87
N TYR A 85 20.76 33.50 -8.75
CA TYR A 85 21.40 32.18 -8.66
C TYR A 85 20.40 31.01 -8.71
N TYR A 86 19.09 31.26 -8.76
CA TYR A 86 18.09 30.17 -8.78
C TYR A 86 18.18 29.26 -10.01
N PRO A 87 18.48 29.75 -11.23
CA PRO A 87 18.72 28.85 -12.37
C PRO A 87 19.89 27.90 -12.14
N GLN A 88 20.96 28.39 -11.49
CA GLN A 88 22.13 27.60 -11.14
C GLN A 88 21.79 26.56 -10.06
N ALA A 89 20.98 26.92 -9.06
CA ALA A 89 20.46 25.98 -8.07
C ALA A 89 19.68 24.83 -8.72
N VAL A 90 18.79 25.14 -9.67
CA VAL A 90 18.01 24.14 -10.40
C VAL A 90 18.92 23.16 -11.15
N ASN A 91 19.98 23.64 -11.77
CA ASN A 91 20.94 22.76 -12.45
C ASN A 91 21.73 21.90 -11.47
N CYS A 92 22.16 22.44 -10.32
CA CYS A 92 22.78 21.64 -9.26
C CYS A 92 21.83 20.54 -8.76
N ILE A 93 20.56 20.87 -8.51
CA ILE A 93 19.52 19.91 -8.11
C ILE A 93 19.38 18.79 -9.15
N ARG A 94 19.30 19.13 -10.44
CA ARG A 94 19.13 18.15 -11.52
C ARG A 94 20.34 17.23 -11.70
N VAL A 95 21.56 17.77 -11.62
CA VAL A 95 22.79 16.97 -11.69
C VAL A 95 22.90 16.04 -10.49
N LEU A 96 22.61 16.53 -9.28
CA LEU A 96 22.59 15.70 -8.07
C LEU A 96 21.50 14.62 -8.15
N THR A 97 20.30 14.96 -8.61
CA THR A 97 19.20 14.01 -8.84
C THR A 97 19.62 12.91 -9.82
N ARG A 98 20.36 13.26 -10.87
CA ARG A 98 20.86 12.30 -11.85
C ARG A 98 21.98 11.42 -11.31
N THR A 99 22.81 11.93 -10.41
CA THR A 99 24.05 11.24 -9.96
C THR A 99 23.89 10.44 -8.69
N MET A 100 23.08 10.90 -7.73
CA MET A 100 22.94 10.26 -6.42
C MET A 100 22.57 8.78 -6.45
N PRO A 101 21.58 8.32 -7.25
CA PRO A 101 21.22 6.91 -7.28
C PRO A 101 22.40 6.00 -7.65
N PHE A 102 23.25 6.43 -8.57
CA PHE A 102 24.42 5.67 -9.05
C PHE A 102 25.61 5.73 -8.09
N ILE A 103 25.71 6.80 -7.31
CA ILE A 103 26.67 6.90 -6.20
C ILE A 103 26.29 5.91 -5.09
N LEU A 104 25.00 5.68 -4.87
CA LEU A 104 24.47 4.81 -3.81
C LEU A 104 24.40 3.31 -4.18
N GLU A 105 24.69 2.93 -5.43
CA GLU A 105 24.64 1.53 -5.90
C GLU A 105 25.55 0.59 -5.09
N ASP A 106 26.67 1.08 -4.56
CA ASP A 106 27.63 0.29 -3.79
C ASP A 106 27.85 0.90 -2.41
N ARG A 107 27.19 0.32 -1.40
CA ARG A 107 27.32 0.77 0.00
C ARG A 107 28.65 0.36 0.64
N SER A 108 29.36 -0.61 0.05
CA SER A 108 30.68 -1.06 0.51
C SER A 108 31.83 -0.19 0.00
N ASP A 109 31.52 0.80 -0.83
CA ASP A 109 32.48 1.79 -1.31
C ASP A 109 32.87 2.74 -0.15
N ASP A 110 33.98 2.40 0.52
CA ASP A 110 34.55 3.17 1.63
C ASP A 110 34.82 4.63 1.24
N TYR A 111 35.21 4.90 -0.02
CA TYR A 111 35.44 6.25 -0.49
C TYR A 111 34.15 7.06 -0.54
N VAL A 112 33.06 6.49 -1.09
CA VAL A 112 31.76 7.15 -1.12
C VAL A 112 31.21 7.37 0.29
N GLN A 113 31.37 6.38 1.18
CA GLN A 113 30.97 6.54 2.58
C GLN A 113 31.76 7.68 3.25
N GLN A 114 33.07 7.74 3.05
CA GLN A 114 33.91 8.82 3.57
C GLN A 114 33.60 10.19 2.94
N LEU A 115 33.29 10.23 1.64
CA LEU A 115 32.96 11.48 0.95
C LEU A 115 31.63 12.08 1.43
N LEU A 116 30.60 11.24 1.57
CA LEU A 116 29.27 11.69 1.99
C LEU A 116 29.20 11.94 3.50
N TRP A 117 29.80 11.05 4.29
CA TRP A 117 29.60 10.99 5.73
C TRP A 117 30.86 11.24 6.58
N GLY A 118 32.00 11.46 5.94
CA GLY A 118 33.22 11.88 6.62
C GLY A 118 33.14 13.34 7.07
N LYS A 119 34.01 13.71 8.02
CA LYS A 119 34.12 15.08 8.52
C LYS A 119 34.66 16.00 7.42
N LEU A 120 34.03 17.16 7.24
CA LEU A 120 34.53 18.19 6.33
C LEU A 120 35.80 18.84 6.91
N PRO A 121 36.78 19.24 6.07
CA PRO A 121 37.92 20.03 6.52
C PRO A 121 37.43 21.34 7.13
N ALA A 122 37.92 21.71 8.32
CA ALA A 122 37.60 23.00 8.93
C ALA A 122 38.05 24.14 8.00
N GLU A 123 37.15 25.07 7.70
CA GLU A 123 37.51 26.29 6.95
C GLU A 123 38.48 27.12 7.80
N GLU A 124 39.63 27.50 7.23
CA GLU A 124 40.61 28.39 7.87
C GLU A 124 39.95 29.75 8.19
N GLY A 125 39.52 29.94 9.44
CA GLY A 125 38.92 31.18 9.94
C GLY A 125 37.50 31.08 10.52
N ALA A 126 36.88 29.90 10.52
CA ALA A 126 35.59 29.70 11.21
C ALA A 126 35.78 29.58 12.73
N GLN A 127 34.98 30.33 13.51
CA GLN A 127 34.93 30.22 14.98
C GLN A 127 34.58 28.79 15.40
N GLU A 128 35.15 28.33 16.53
CA GLU A 128 35.07 26.97 17.09
C GLU A 128 33.65 26.44 17.42
N GLU A 129 32.58 27.14 17.04
CA GLU A 129 31.17 26.78 17.29
C GLU A 129 30.44 26.19 16.07
N ASN A 130 31.06 26.09 14.89
CA ASN A 130 30.41 25.42 13.75
C ASN A 130 30.42 23.90 13.96
N GLU A 131 29.25 23.35 14.30
CA GLU A 131 28.98 21.91 14.44
C GLU A 131 29.59 21.11 13.27
N GLU A 132 30.24 19.99 13.62
CA GLU A 132 30.94 19.07 12.72
C GLU A 132 30.00 18.39 11.71
N THR A 133 29.45 19.11 10.73
CA THR A 133 28.51 18.58 9.74
C THR A 133 29.21 17.91 8.57
N CYS A 134 28.66 16.79 8.08
CA CYS A 134 29.16 16.10 6.88
C CYS A 134 28.46 16.57 5.60
N LEU A 135 28.97 16.12 4.44
CA LEU A 135 28.45 16.53 3.13
C LEU A 135 27.00 16.09 2.90
N ALA A 136 26.63 14.89 3.36
CA ALA A 136 25.28 14.35 3.26
C ALA A 136 24.26 15.11 4.12
N GLU A 137 24.64 15.52 5.33
CA GLU A 137 23.81 16.34 6.22
C GLU A 137 23.55 17.72 5.60
N ARG A 138 24.61 18.38 5.11
CA ARG A 138 24.50 19.65 4.38
C ARG A 138 23.62 19.53 3.13
N LEU A 139 23.69 18.39 2.41
CA LEU A 139 22.81 18.13 1.26
C LEU A 139 21.35 18.07 1.69
N ILE A 140 21.01 17.33 2.74
CA ILE A 140 19.62 17.23 3.23
C ILE A 140 19.12 18.58 3.75
N ASP A 141 19.91 19.29 4.54
CA ASP A 141 19.51 20.60 5.08
C ASP A 141 19.33 21.65 3.98
N ALA A 142 20.26 21.72 3.01
CA ALA A 142 20.10 22.60 1.86
C ALA A 142 18.87 22.21 1.03
N THR A 143 18.64 20.92 0.79
CA THR A 143 17.48 20.46 0.00
C THR A 143 16.16 20.76 0.71
N MET A 144 16.08 20.56 2.03
CA MET A 144 14.90 20.95 2.81
C MET A 144 14.72 22.48 2.87
N GLY A 145 15.80 23.26 2.95
CA GLY A 145 15.74 24.72 2.89
C GLY A 145 15.25 25.25 1.54
N LEU A 146 15.66 24.61 0.43
CA LEU A 146 15.20 24.96 -0.93
C LEU A 146 13.69 24.76 -1.11
N LEU A 147 13.04 23.88 -0.34
CA LEU A 147 11.59 23.68 -0.38
C LEU A 147 10.79 24.86 0.20
N PHE A 148 11.47 25.78 0.89
CA PHE A 148 10.88 26.95 1.53
C PHE A 148 11.66 28.25 1.25
N LEU A 149 12.34 28.32 0.11
CA LEU A 149 13.16 29.46 -0.31
C LEU A 149 12.31 30.58 -0.96
N PRO A 150 12.51 31.87 -0.59
CA PRO A 150 11.71 32.98 -1.09
C PRO A 150 11.85 33.18 -2.60
N ASP A 151 10.73 33.42 -3.28
CA ASP A 151 10.59 33.60 -4.73
C ASP A 151 11.09 32.41 -5.57
N PHE A 152 11.40 31.29 -4.92
CA PHE A 152 11.80 30.04 -5.54
C PHE A 152 10.74 28.96 -5.34
N THR A 153 10.34 28.71 -4.09
CA THR A 153 9.33 27.70 -3.73
C THR A 153 8.24 28.24 -2.80
N VAL A 154 8.45 29.42 -2.19
CA VAL A 154 7.44 30.18 -1.42
C VAL A 154 7.54 31.66 -1.78
N SER A 155 6.54 32.47 -1.42
CA SER A 155 6.60 33.91 -1.69
C SER A 155 7.53 34.66 -0.71
N ALA A 156 8.14 35.76 -1.15
CA ALA A 156 8.93 36.61 -0.26
C ALA A 156 8.18 37.08 1.01
N PRO A 157 6.89 37.49 0.95
CA PRO A 157 6.13 37.82 2.17
C PRO A 157 5.99 36.66 3.15
N ALA A 158 5.73 35.44 2.64
CA ALA A 158 5.64 34.23 3.46
C ALA A 158 6.97 33.92 4.17
N TYR A 159 8.08 34.06 3.46
CA TYR A 159 9.41 33.86 4.01
C TYR A 159 9.79 34.93 5.04
N LYS A 160 9.40 36.19 4.80
CA LYS A 160 9.59 37.28 5.77
C LYS A 160 8.86 36.97 7.08
N ALA A 161 7.58 36.56 7.01
CA ALA A 161 6.82 36.16 8.19
C ALA A 161 7.46 34.97 8.93
N PHE A 162 8.02 34.01 8.20
CA PHE A 162 8.80 32.92 8.79
C PHE A 162 10.03 33.44 9.55
N ARG A 163 10.82 34.33 8.95
CA ARG A 163 12.03 34.89 9.57
C ARG A 163 11.71 35.63 10.88
N GLU A 164 10.56 36.30 10.95
CA GLU A 164 10.09 37.00 12.14
C GLU A 164 9.62 36.03 13.25
N GLN A 165 9.14 34.83 12.89
CA GLN A 165 8.62 33.80 13.81
C GLN A 165 9.61 32.66 14.09
N LYS A 166 10.81 32.71 13.49
CA LYS A 166 11.84 31.69 13.62
C LYS A 166 12.26 31.60 15.08
N SER A 167 12.06 30.42 15.66
CA SER A 167 12.52 30.06 17.00
C SER A 167 13.29 28.75 16.91
N PRO A 168 14.21 28.48 17.84
CA PRO A 168 14.78 27.15 17.99
C PRO A 168 13.68 26.12 18.27
N GLY A 169 13.86 24.89 17.78
CA GLY A 169 12.94 23.77 17.93
C GLY A 169 12.17 23.39 16.65
N SER A 170 11.78 22.12 16.57
CA SER A 170 11.02 21.56 15.45
C SER A 170 9.53 21.87 15.62
N LYS A 171 9.03 22.84 14.85
CA LYS A 171 7.62 23.23 14.80
C LYS A 171 7.18 23.49 13.37
N VAL A 172 5.87 23.56 13.14
CA VAL A 172 5.32 23.96 11.85
C VAL A 172 5.36 25.48 11.72
N TYR A 173 5.73 25.98 10.53
CA TYR A 173 5.66 27.40 10.18
C TYR A 173 4.51 27.61 9.17
N PRO A 174 3.31 28.04 9.62
CA PRO A 174 2.13 28.11 8.76
C PRO A 174 2.29 29.01 7.54
N SER A 175 3.12 30.06 7.64
CA SER A 175 3.38 30.96 6.51
C SER A 175 4.11 30.28 5.35
N LEU A 176 4.83 29.19 5.60
CA LEU A 176 5.61 28.45 4.60
C LEU A 176 4.81 27.30 3.95
N LEU A 177 3.62 26.98 4.47
CA LEU A 177 2.82 25.88 3.95
C LEU A 177 2.44 26.11 2.49
N TRP A 178 2.56 25.06 1.67
CA TRP A 178 2.23 25.14 0.25
C TRP A 178 0.73 25.25 -0.02
N TYR A 179 -0.07 24.71 0.91
CA TYR A 179 -1.53 24.72 0.93
C TYR A 179 -2.03 24.70 2.37
N SER A 180 -3.11 25.43 2.63
CA SER A 180 -3.90 25.24 3.85
C SER A 180 -4.66 23.92 3.81
N GLY A 181 -5.02 23.40 4.98
CA GLY A 181 -5.69 22.11 5.07
C GLY A 181 -5.58 21.47 6.44
N VAL A 182 -5.25 20.18 6.43
CA VAL A 182 -5.04 19.36 7.62
C VAL A 182 -4.07 20.09 8.57
N GLY A 183 -4.47 20.22 9.84
CA GLY A 183 -3.74 20.92 10.91
C GLY A 183 -3.86 22.44 10.85
N TYR A 184 -3.81 23.02 9.65
CA TYR A 184 -3.69 24.46 9.41
C TYR A 184 -4.65 24.96 8.32
N PRO A 185 -5.98 24.98 8.60
CA PRO A 185 -6.99 25.39 7.61
C PRO A 185 -6.92 26.89 7.27
N ASP A 186 -6.45 27.72 8.19
CA ASP A 186 -6.39 29.18 8.04
C ASP A 186 -5.04 29.69 7.48
N ALA A 187 -4.13 28.78 7.12
CA ALA A 187 -2.83 29.17 6.57
C ALA A 187 -2.99 29.90 5.23
N THR A 188 -2.22 30.96 5.02
CA THR A 188 -2.20 31.69 3.74
C THR A 188 -1.10 31.11 2.85
N ALA A 189 -1.48 30.49 1.74
CA ALA A 189 -0.55 29.91 0.79
C ALA A 189 -0.55 30.68 -0.55
N ALA A 190 0.65 31.05 -1.01
CA ALA A 190 0.81 31.65 -2.33
C ALA A 190 0.93 30.56 -3.41
N HIS A 191 0.15 30.68 -4.48
CA HIS A 191 0.16 29.74 -5.59
C HIS A 191 0.87 30.33 -6.82
N ALA A 192 1.92 29.66 -7.26
CA ALA A 192 2.56 29.95 -8.55
C ALA A 192 2.98 28.62 -9.21
N VAL A 193 2.74 28.48 -10.51
CA VAL A 193 3.14 27.29 -11.28
C VAL A 193 4.65 27.08 -11.20
N GLN A 194 5.44 28.16 -11.15
CA GLN A 194 6.89 28.07 -11.00
C GLN A 194 7.31 27.45 -9.66
N TYR A 195 6.58 27.73 -8.57
CA TYR A 195 6.87 27.12 -7.27
C TYR A 195 6.66 25.61 -7.31
N ASP A 196 5.61 25.14 -7.97
CA ASP A 196 5.38 23.69 -8.11
C ASP A 196 6.46 23.01 -8.93
N LYS A 197 6.90 23.64 -10.03
CA LYS A 197 8.02 23.13 -10.83
C LYS A 197 9.29 22.99 -10.00
N ASN A 198 9.63 24.01 -9.21
CA ASN A 198 10.82 24.00 -8.36
C ASN A 198 10.69 23.00 -7.21
N ARG A 199 9.54 22.96 -6.51
CA ARG A 199 9.26 21.96 -5.46
C ARG A 199 9.41 20.54 -6.00
N LYS A 200 8.91 20.26 -7.20
CA LYS A 200 9.05 18.96 -7.86
C LYS A 200 10.51 18.56 -8.07
N GLU A 201 11.34 19.45 -8.60
CA GLU A 201 12.77 19.19 -8.82
C GLU A 201 13.50 18.92 -7.48
N VAL A 202 13.20 19.72 -6.45
CA VAL A 202 13.82 19.56 -5.12
C VAL A 202 13.36 18.26 -4.43
N LEU A 203 12.09 17.89 -4.55
CA LEU A 203 11.56 16.62 -4.01
C LEU A 203 12.14 15.40 -4.72
N LYS A 204 12.41 15.48 -6.04
CA LYS A 204 13.10 14.40 -6.76
C LYS A 204 14.51 14.18 -6.21
N LEU A 205 15.25 15.24 -5.89
CA LEU A 205 16.56 15.12 -5.27
C LEU A 205 16.47 14.38 -3.92
N LEU A 206 15.53 14.76 -3.04
CA LEU A 206 15.29 14.04 -1.78
C LEU A 206 15.00 12.56 -2.03
N LEU A 207 14.07 12.26 -2.96
CA LEU A 207 13.72 10.88 -3.28
C LEU A 207 14.94 10.05 -3.73
N THR A 208 15.82 10.64 -4.54
CA THR A 208 17.05 9.97 -4.98
C THR A 208 18.06 9.76 -3.85
N CYS A 209 18.14 10.67 -2.87
CA CYS A 209 18.98 10.47 -1.69
C CYS A 209 18.49 9.31 -0.81
N PHE A 210 17.17 9.09 -0.77
CA PHE A 210 16.54 8.02 0.01
C PHE A 210 16.52 6.66 -0.69
N SER A 211 17.11 6.55 -1.89
CA SER A 211 17.00 5.37 -2.75
C SER A 211 17.98 4.23 -2.43
N GLY A 212 18.84 4.39 -1.42
CA GLY A 212 19.86 3.40 -1.07
C GLY A 212 19.31 1.98 -0.86
N ILE A 213 18.09 1.88 -0.33
CA ILE A 213 17.38 0.61 -0.11
C ILE A 213 17.13 -0.22 -1.38
N LEU A 214 17.08 0.39 -2.57
CA LEU A 214 16.91 -0.32 -3.84
C LEU A 214 18.05 -1.30 -4.13
N TYR A 215 19.23 -1.05 -3.55
CA TYR A 215 20.45 -1.81 -3.76
C TYR A 215 20.70 -2.83 -2.65
N HIS A 216 19.71 -3.07 -1.79
CA HIS A 216 19.71 -4.13 -0.79
C HIS A 216 18.83 -5.29 -1.22
N THR A 217 19.27 -6.53 -0.99
CA THR A 217 18.37 -7.70 -1.09
C THR A 217 17.32 -7.63 0.02
N ALA A 218 16.11 -8.14 -0.26
CA ALA A 218 15.00 -8.16 0.70
C ALA A 218 15.40 -8.79 2.06
N ASP A 219 16.22 -9.84 2.05
CA ASP A 219 16.68 -10.54 3.26
C ASP A 219 17.67 -9.72 4.10
N SER A 220 18.39 -8.79 3.48
CA SER A 220 19.40 -7.93 4.12
C SER A 220 18.85 -6.56 4.55
N CYS A 221 17.56 -6.32 4.32
CA CYS A 221 16.97 -4.99 4.46
C CYS A 221 16.57 -4.71 5.92
N ASP A 222 17.19 -3.70 6.52
CA ASP A 222 16.76 -3.12 7.79
C ASP A 222 16.27 -1.68 7.55
N GLN A 223 14.94 -1.49 7.70
CA GLN A 223 14.22 -0.23 7.55
C GLN A 223 14.74 0.90 8.47
N SER A 224 15.57 0.59 9.47
CA SER A 224 16.11 1.56 10.43
C SER A 224 17.54 2.03 10.16
N THR A 225 18.18 1.58 9.06
CA THR A 225 19.63 1.79 8.84
C THR A 225 19.99 2.84 7.78
N ASP A 226 19.03 3.42 7.08
CA ASP A 226 19.31 4.44 6.08
C ASP A 226 19.68 5.78 6.74
N ARG A 227 20.91 6.24 6.51
CA ARG A 227 21.47 7.43 7.17
C ARG A 227 20.87 8.74 6.65
N PHE A 228 20.49 8.80 5.37
CA PHE A 228 19.83 9.97 4.79
C PHE A 228 18.44 10.14 5.38
N LEU A 229 17.68 9.05 5.48
CA LEU A 229 16.36 9.05 6.10
C LEU A 229 16.43 9.29 7.61
N ALA A 230 17.40 8.70 8.31
CA ALA A 230 17.64 8.97 9.74
C ALA A 230 17.85 10.46 9.99
N TYR A 231 18.72 11.11 9.20
CA TYR A 231 18.95 12.54 9.33
C TYR A 231 17.73 13.38 8.91
N ALA A 232 17.04 13.02 7.81
CA ALA A 232 15.87 13.75 7.33
C ALA A 232 14.67 13.69 8.31
N THR A 233 14.55 12.61 9.08
CA THR A 233 13.40 12.34 9.97
C THR A 233 13.67 12.64 11.45
N ARG A 234 14.82 13.22 11.78
CA ARG A 234 15.23 13.59 13.14
C ARG A 234 14.28 14.57 13.83
N GLU A 235 14.23 14.52 15.16
CA GLU A 235 13.30 15.30 15.99
C GLU A 235 13.57 16.81 15.95
N ASP A 236 14.81 17.23 15.78
CA ASP A 236 15.27 18.63 15.76
C ASP A 236 15.24 19.27 14.36
N SER A 237 14.79 18.54 13.32
CA SER A 237 14.71 19.06 11.96
C SER A 237 13.80 20.29 11.90
N LEU A 238 14.36 21.41 11.45
CA LEU A 238 13.66 22.70 11.35
C LEU A 238 12.45 22.64 10.42
N PHE A 239 12.60 21.96 9.28
CA PHE A 239 11.62 21.97 8.20
C PHE A 239 10.75 20.71 8.12
N ALA A 240 11.12 19.62 8.78
CA ALA A 240 10.37 18.36 8.73
C ALA A 240 8.87 18.52 9.04
N PRO A 241 8.43 19.26 10.10
CA PRO A 241 7.01 19.43 10.36
C PRO A 241 6.27 20.22 9.28
N THR A 242 6.90 21.28 8.77
CA THR A 242 6.30 22.10 7.71
C THR A 242 6.23 21.33 6.39
N LEU A 243 7.24 20.49 6.12
CA LEU A 243 7.27 19.60 4.96
C LEU A 243 6.18 18.53 5.05
N PHE A 244 6.02 17.87 6.20
CA PHE A 244 4.96 16.88 6.42
C PHE A 244 3.57 17.42 6.05
N TYR A 245 3.16 18.54 6.64
CA TYR A 245 1.85 19.14 6.35
C TYR A 245 1.74 19.66 4.91
N SER A 246 2.83 20.16 4.32
CA SER A 246 2.84 20.60 2.92
C SER A 246 2.63 19.42 1.96
N LEU A 247 3.27 18.27 2.20
CA LEU A 247 3.11 17.03 1.42
C LEU A 247 1.70 16.44 1.57
N VAL A 248 1.17 16.41 2.80
CA VAL A 248 -0.19 15.92 3.08
C VAL A 248 -1.22 16.80 2.39
N ASN A 249 -1.15 18.13 2.55
CA ASN A 249 -2.15 19.04 2.02
C ASN A 249 -2.11 19.12 0.48
N VAL A 250 -0.92 19.19 -0.14
CA VAL A 250 -0.85 19.20 -1.62
C VAL A 250 -1.42 17.91 -2.21
N THR A 251 -1.19 16.77 -1.56
CA THR A 251 -1.65 15.47 -2.03
C THR A 251 -3.16 15.32 -1.85
N LEU A 252 -3.68 15.43 -0.63
CA LEU A 252 -5.06 15.11 -0.30
C LEU A 252 -6.07 16.15 -0.84
N LEU A 253 -5.64 17.41 -0.97
CA LEU A 253 -6.52 18.48 -1.44
C LEU A 253 -6.47 18.68 -2.95
N TYR A 254 -5.60 17.96 -3.67
CA TYR A 254 -5.56 17.98 -5.12
C TYR A 254 -6.93 17.63 -5.71
N ASP A 255 -7.35 18.40 -6.71
CA ASP A 255 -8.61 18.21 -7.43
C ASP A 255 -8.34 17.85 -8.89
N PRO A 256 -8.46 16.56 -9.27
CA PRO A 256 -8.20 16.11 -10.65
C PRO A 256 -9.28 16.54 -11.65
N VAL A 257 -10.45 16.99 -11.18
CA VAL A 257 -11.56 17.42 -12.03
C VAL A 257 -11.48 18.93 -12.32
N GLY A 258 -10.92 19.70 -11.39
CA GLY A 258 -10.72 21.14 -11.53
C GLY A 258 -12.05 21.88 -11.69
N TRP A 259 -12.24 22.55 -12.83
CA TRP A 259 -13.45 23.35 -13.08
C TRP A 259 -14.71 22.52 -13.39
N GLY A 260 -14.62 21.19 -13.41
CA GLY A 260 -15.75 20.33 -13.78
C GLY A 260 -16.11 20.37 -15.26
N VAL A 261 -15.24 20.94 -16.10
CA VAL A 261 -15.44 21.04 -17.53
C VAL A 261 -14.83 19.82 -18.23
N PRO A 262 -15.58 19.09 -19.08
CA PRO A 262 -15.06 18.01 -19.89
C PRO A 262 -13.80 18.41 -20.66
N TYR A 263 -12.79 17.54 -20.65
CA TYR A 263 -11.51 17.72 -21.38
C TYR A 263 -10.62 18.88 -20.92
N ALA A 264 -10.93 19.56 -19.81
CA ALA A 264 -10.10 20.65 -19.29
C ALA A 264 -8.64 20.23 -19.08
N GLY A 265 -8.42 19.02 -18.57
CA GLY A 265 -7.07 18.45 -18.35
C GLY A 265 -6.27 18.14 -19.62
N SER A 266 -6.91 18.15 -20.80
CA SER A 266 -6.22 17.98 -22.08
C SER A 266 -5.76 19.32 -22.68
N LEU A 267 -6.38 20.42 -22.27
CA LEU A 267 -6.07 21.77 -22.78
C LEU A 267 -4.98 22.47 -21.98
N VAL A 268 -4.87 22.17 -20.68
CA VAL A 268 -3.92 22.82 -19.76
C VAL A 268 -2.99 21.77 -19.17
N VAL A 269 -1.68 22.01 -19.29
CA VAL A 269 -0.67 21.18 -18.63
C VAL A 269 -0.79 21.35 -17.12
N ASP A 270 -1.18 20.29 -16.46
CA ASP A 270 -1.33 20.25 -15.00
C ASP A 270 0.01 19.90 -14.33
N GLU A 271 0.82 20.93 -14.10
CA GLU A 271 2.07 20.79 -13.33
C GLU A 271 1.81 20.38 -11.88
N ARG A 272 0.62 20.65 -11.34
CA ARG A 272 0.28 20.31 -9.97
C ARG A 272 0.15 18.81 -9.77
N GLU A 273 -0.44 18.09 -10.73
CA GLU A 273 -0.46 16.62 -10.69
C GLU A 273 0.95 16.05 -10.57
N THR A 274 1.91 16.60 -11.33
CA THR A 274 3.30 16.12 -11.27
C THR A 274 3.98 16.40 -9.93
N LEU A 275 3.57 17.48 -9.24
CA LEU A 275 3.99 17.75 -7.86
C LEU A 275 3.33 16.78 -6.88
N VAL A 276 2.05 16.48 -7.05
CA VAL A 276 1.30 15.51 -6.23
C VAL A 276 1.93 14.12 -6.32
N ASP A 277 2.25 13.67 -7.53
CA ASP A 277 2.92 12.40 -7.80
C ASP A 277 4.21 12.24 -6.98
N ILE A 278 5.12 13.22 -7.04
CA ILE A 278 6.37 13.15 -6.28
C ILE A 278 6.17 13.40 -4.79
N SER A 279 5.19 14.22 -4.41
CA SER A 279 4.90 14.54 -3.00
C SER A 279 4.42 13.31 -2.24
N VAL A 280 3.50 12.53 -2.83
CA VAL A 280 3.05 11.28 -2.20
C VAL A 280 4.19 10.27 -2.13
N GLN A 281 5.04 10.15 -3.15
CA GLN A 281 6.19 9.24 -3.13
C GLN A 281 7.18 9.58 -2.01
N VAL A 282 7.56 10.85 -1.88
CA VAL A 282 8.46 11.31 -0.80
C VAL A 282 7.80 11.15 0.57
N LEU A 283 6.51 11.48 0.72
CA LEU A 283 5.78 11.29 1.96
C LEU A 283 5.76 9.83 2.40
N LEU A 284 5.51 8.90 1.47
CA LEU A 284 5.49 7.48 1.76
C LEU A 284 6.86 6.97 2.20
N VAL A 285 7.93 7.36 1.51
CA VAL A 285 9.31 6.96 1.87
C VAL A 285 9.68 7.49 3.26
N LEU A 286 9.31 8.73 3.60
CA LEU A 286 9.54 9.31 4.91
C LEU A 286 8.72 8.61 6.02
N LEU A 287 7.48 8.20 5.74
CA LEU A 287 6.64 7.45 6.68
C LEU A 287 7.03 5.98 6.80
N ASP A 288 7.71 5.42 5.80
CA ASP A 288 8.15 4.02 5.83
C ASP A 288 9.40 3.79 6.68
N PHE A 289 10.21 4.84 6.88
CA PHE A 289 11.44 4.75 7.65
C PHE A 289 11.21 4.55 9.16
N GLY A 290 12.05 3.70 9.76
CA GLY A 290 12.07 3.48 11.21
C GLY A 290 10.97 2.55 11.72
N LYS A 291 10.95 2.35 13.04
CA LYS A 291 9.97 1.46 13.69
C LYS A 291 8.63 2.19 13.92
N PRO A 292 7.49 1.47 13.86
CA PRO A 292 6.22 2.01 14.31
C PRO A 292 6.34 2.57 15.71
N ALA A 293 5.56 3.60 15.98
CA ALA A 293 5.55 4.16 17.32
C ALA A 293 5.04 3.12 18.32
N GLU A 294 5.81 2.93 19.40
CA GLU A 294 5.47 2.03 20.49
C GLU A 294 4.97 2.85 21.67
N GLU A 295 3.84 2.44 22.24
CA GLU A 295 3.35 2.94 23.52
C GLU A 295 3.92 2.05 24.63
N LYS A 296 4.86 2.58 25.41
CA LYS A 296 5.40 1.94 26.62
C LYS A 296 5.11 2.84 27.81
N ASP A 297 4.44 2.28 28.83
CA ASP A 297 4.09 2.99 30.07
C ASP A 297 3.33 4.32 29.85
N GLY A 298 2.49 4.38 28.81
CA GLY A 298 1.73 5.60 28.44
C GLY A 298 2.56 6.69 27.76
N VAL A 299 3.84 6.44 27.49
CA VAL A 299 4.72 7.34 26.72
C VAL A 299 4.85 6.80 25.30
N PHE A 300 4.55 7.67 24.33
CA PHE A 300 4.67 7.36 22.92
C PHE A 300 6.11 7.62 22.46
N THR A 301 6.85 6.57 22.14
CA THR A 301 8.21 6.71 21.61
C THR A 301 8.21 6.45 20.11
N CYS A 302 8.62 7.45 19.32
CA CYS A 302 8.78 7.33 17.89
C CYS A 302 10.07 8.04 17.47
N THR A 303 10.97 7.34 16.78
CA THR A 303 12.25 7.92 16.34
C THR A 303 12.14 8.71 15.04
N ASN A 304 10.95 8.77 14.43
CA ASN A 304 10.70 9.40 13.15
C ASN A 304 9.66 10.51 13.29
N LYS A 305 10.09 11.76 13.06
CA LYS A 305 9.25 12.95 13.22
C LYS A 305 8.00 12.94 12.34
N PHE A 306 8.07 12.37 11.14
CA PHE A 306 6.92 12.32 10.21
C PHE A 306 5.83 11.37 10.73
N ARG A 307 6.22 10.25 11.34
CA ARG A 307 5.29 9.29 11.94
C ARG A 307 4.70 9.81 13.24
N GLU A 308 5.51 10.48 14.07
CA GLU A 308 5.04 11.21 15.24
C GLU A 308 3.95 12.21 14.84
N LEU A 309 4.21 13.06 13.84
CA LEU A 309 3.24 14.05 13.35
C LEU A 309 1.96 13.38 12.83
N LEU A 310 2.06 12.31 12.03
CA LEU A 310 0.90 11.58 11.53
C LEU A 310 0.03 11.02 12.67
N SER A 311 0.66 10.39 13.67
CA SER A 311 -0.03 9.83 14.84
C SER A 311 -0.66 10.91 15.73
N SER A 312 -0.08 12.12 15.74
CA SER A 312 -0.53 13.24 16.57
C SER A 312 -1.81 13.92 16.05
N ILE A 313 -2.18 13.73 14.78
CA ILE A 313 -3.42 14.30 14.20
C ILE A 313 -4.62 13.73 14.95
N HIS A 314 -5.49 14.62 15.45
CA HIS A 314 -6.62 14.21 16.30
C HIS A 314 -7.89 15.04 16.11
N ARG A 315 -7.83 16.19 15.41
CA ARG A 315 -9.01 17.02 15.17
C ARG A 315 -9.94 16.33 14.18
N GLU A 316 -11.23 16.36 14.47
CA GLU A 316 -12.23 15.72 13.62
C GLU A 316 -12.34 16.38 12.24
N GLU A 317 -12.20 17.70 12.17
CA GLU A 317 -12.17 18.46 10.91
C GLU A 317 -11.01 18.00 10.01
N ASP A 318 -9.84 17.76 10.61
CA ASP A 318 -8.66 17.24 9.92
C ASP A 318 -8.93 15.82 9.39
N PHE A 319 -9.54 14.95 10.20
CA PHE A 319 -9.95 13.62 9.75
C PHE A 319 -10.97 13.66 8.61
N ASN A 320 -11.92 14.60 8.64
CA ASN A 320 -12.86 14.79 7.56
C ASN A 320 -12.16 15.23 6.25
N LEU A 321 -11.19 16.15 6.33
CA LEU A 321 -10.38 16.56 5.18
C LEU A 321 -9.57 15.37 4.62
N ILE A 322 -8.92 14.59 5.49
CA ILE A 322 -8.14 13.42 5.09
C ILE A 322 -9.04 12.39 4.40
N PHE A 323 -10.15 12.03 5.03
CA PHE A 323 -11.08 11.04 4.51
C PHE A 323 -11.65 11.46 3.15
N ASN A 324 -12.13 12.70 3.03
CA ASN A 324 -12.69 13.19 1.77
C ASN A 324 -11.64 13.32 0.66
N GLY A 325 -10.41 13.72 1.00
CA GLY A 325 -9.29 13.76 0.05
C GLY A 325 -8.96 12.38 -0.53
N LEU A 326 -8.77 11.39 0.35
CA LEU A 326 -8.52 10.00 -0.06
C LEU A 326 -9.69 9.42 -0.86
N ALA A 327 -10.93 9.63 -0.40
CA ALA A 327 -12.11 9.16 -1.10
C ALA A 327 -12.21 9.81 -2.49
N LYS A 328 -12.07 11.14 -2.60
CA LYS A 328 -12.12 11.84 -3.89
C LYS A 328 -11.11 11.29 -4.89
N LEU A 329 -9.86 11.14 -4.47
CA LEU A 329 -8.78 10.70 -5.35
C LEU A 329 -8.92 9.21 -5.74
N LEU A 330 -9.22 8.32 -4.80
CA LEU A 330 -9.41 6.89 -5.12
C LEU A 330 -10.65 6.65 -5.99
N ASN A 331 -11.74 7.39 -5.78
CA ASN A 331 -12.94 7.27 -6.60
C ASN A 331 -12.75 7.83 -8.02
N ASN A 332 -11.82 8.77 -8.24
CA ASN A 332 -11.52 9.28 -9.58
C ASN A 332 -11.18 8.15 -10.58
N TYR A 333 -10.56 7.06 -10.12
CA TYR A 333 -10.14 5.96 -10.99
C TYR A 333 -11.30 5.34 -11.77
N HIS A 334 -12.37 4.92 -11.07
CA HIS A 334 -13.54 4.33 -11.72
C HIS A 334 -14.49 5.39 -12.30
N GLN A 335 -14.56 6.58 -11.71
CA GLN A 335 -15.39 7.68 -12.21
C GLN A 335 -14.93 8.19 -13.57
N SER A 336 -13.61 8.31 -13.78
CA SER A 336 -13.04 8.71 -15.07
C SER A 336 -13.27 7.67 -16.18
N MET A 337 -13.47 6.40 -15.81
CA MET A 337 -13.86 5.33 -16.73
C MET A 337 -15.37 5.26 -16.97
N ASN A 338 -16.18 5.98 -16.18
CA ASN A 338 -17.64 5.94 -16.20
C ASN A 338 -18.23 7.30 -16.60
N THR A 339 -17.70 7.88 -17.67
CA THR A 339 -18.12 9.18 -18.18
C THR A 339 -19.01 9.04 -19.40
N ILE A 340 -19.96 9.97 -19.56
CA ILE A 340 -20.82 10.02 -20.76
C ILE A 340 -19.97 10.23 -22.02
N PHE A 341 -18.99 11.12 -21.94
CA PHE A 341 -18.03 11.37 -23.01
C PHE A 341 -16.70 10.67 -22.71
N PRO A 342 -16.14 9.87 -23.64
CA PRO A 342 -14.87 9.18 -23.42
C PRO A 342 -13.74 10.15 -23.05
N ASN A 343 -12.90 9.80 -22.07
CA ASN A 343 -11.73 10.61 -21.66
C ASN A 343 -12.06 12.06 -21.27
N SER A 344 -13.30 12.35 -20.87
CA SER A 344 -13.72 13.70 -20.48
C SER A 344 -13.24 14.11 -19.09
N ILE A 345 -12.97 13.14 -18.22
CA ILE A 345 -12.37 13.34 -16.90
C ILE A 345 -10.97 12.74 -16.91
N LYS A 346 -10.00 13.49 -16.40
CA LYS A 346 -8.62 13.02 -16.25
C LYS A 346 -8.55 11.93 -15.17
N GLN A 347 -7.92 10.81 -15.50
CA GLN A 347 -7.64 9.76 -14.53
C GLN A 347 -6.29 10.02 -13.86
N ILE A 348 -6.28 10.04 -12.52
CA ILE A 348 -5.04 10.17 -11.76
C ILE A 348 -4.19 8.91 -11.87
N LYS A 349 -2.87 9.09 -11.80
CA LYS A 349 -1.92 7.99 -11.95
C LYS A 349 -1.40 7.44 -10.61
N CYS A 350 -1.40 8.24 -9.55
CA CYS A 350 -0.88 7.89 -8.21
C CYS A 350 -1.81 7.01 -7.35
N HIS A 351 -2.72 6.23 -7.95
CA HIS A 351 -3.69 5.43 -7.20
C HIS A 351 -3.03 4.35 -6.32
N GLN A 352 -1.91 3.77 -6.75
CA GLN A 352 -1.19 2.78 -5.93
C GLN A 352 -0.52 3.43 -4.72
N GLU A 353 0.11 4.59 -4.90
CA GLU A 353 0.68 5.40 -3.81
C GLU A 353 -0.41 5.83 -2.81
N LEU A 354 -1.59 6.21 -3.29
CA LEU A 354 -2.73 6.56 -2.43
C LEU A 354 -3.25 5.39 -1.60
N LEU A 355 -3.17 4.15 -2.11
CA LEU A 355 -3.48 2.96 -1.31
C LEU A 355 -2.48 2.76 -0.17
N VAL A 356 -1.19 2.98 -0.42
CA VAL A 356 -0.16 2.94 0.64
C VAL A 356 -0.38 4.07 1.65
N LEU A 357 -0.76 5.25 1.20
CA LEU A 357 -1.05 6.37 2.08
C LEU A 357 -2.27 6.08 2.96
N LEU A 358 -3.35 5.55 2.38
CA LEU A 358 -4.54 5.12 3.12
C LEU A 358 -4.17 4.06 4.17
N TRP A 359 -3.35 3.07 3.80
CA TRP A 359 -2.84 2.07 4.74
C TRP A 359 -2.09 2.72 5.92
N LYS A 360 -1.09 3.56 5.63
CA LYS A 360 -0.28 4.23 6.67
C LYS A 360 -1.15 5.08 7.59
N MET A 361 -2.14 5.81 7.06
CA MET A 361 -3.05 6.61 7.87
C MET A 361 -3.95 5.78 8.78
N LEU A 362 -4.47 4.65 8.29
CA LEU A 362 -5.31 3.75 9.09
C LEU A 362 -4.50 2.98 10.14
N ASP A 363 -3.28 2.56 9.81
CA ASP A 363 -2.46 1.75 10.69
C ASP A 363 -1.77 2.59 11.77
N GLU A 364 -1.18 3.74 11.42
CA GLU A 364 -0.39 4.55 12.35
C GLU A 364 -1.24 5.51 13.21
N ASN A 365 -2.43 5.90 12.72
CA ASN A 365 -3.33 6.76 13.48
C ASN A 365 -4.64 6.03 13.83
N LYS A 366 -4.65 5.36 14.99
CA LYS A 366 -5.82 4.62 15.48
C LYS A 366 -7.06 5.52 15.69
N LYS A 367 -6.88 6.81 15.98
CA LYS A 367 -7.97 7.78 16.09
C LYS A 367 -8.63 8.03 14.73
N PHE A 368 -7.84 8.12 13.66
CA PHE A 368 -8.35 8.24 12.29
C PHE A 368 -9.08 6.96 11.83
N LEU A 369 -8.56 5.78 12.18
CA LEU A 369 -9.25 4.50 11.93
C LEU A 369 -10.63 4.48 12.60
N LEU A 370 -10.71 4.85 13.88
CA LEU A 370 -11.97 4.92 14.63
C LEU A 370 -12.94 5.96 14.05
N TYR A 371 -12.45 7.13 13.63
CA TYR A 371 -13.25 8.12 12.92
C TYR A 371 -13.85 7.56 11.63
N THR A 372 -13.01 6.88 10.82
CA THR A 372 -13.42 6.27 9.55
C THR A 372 -14.49 5.20 9.75
N LEU A 373 -14.40 4.42 10.83
CA LEU A 373 -15.36 3.38 11.21
C LEU A 373 -16.70 3.92 11.71
N LYS A 374 -16.66 4.93 12.58
CA LYS A 374 -17.84 5.34 13.36
C LYS A 374 -18.55 6.58 12.82
N ARG A 375 -17.83 7.47 12.14
CA ARG A 375 -18.34 8.80 11.75
C ARG A 375 -18.37 9.03 10.25
N ALA A 376 -17.40 8.49 9.51
CA ALA A 376 -17.34 8.64 8.07
C ALA A 376 -18.17 7.58 7.31
N ASP A 377 -18.52 7.88 6.05
CA ASP A 377 -19.17 6.90 5.17
C ASP A 377 -18.13 5.99 4.50
N MET A 378 -17.68 4.96 5.23
CA MET A 378 -16.58 4.10 4.79
C MET A 378 -16.78 3.46 3.40
N ASN A 379 -18.02 3.28 2.96
CA ASN A 379 -18.30 2.72 1.64
C ASN A 379 -17.68 3.55 0.50
N LYS A 380 -17.46 4.86 0.71
CA LYS A 380 -16.69 5.70 -0.22
C LYS A 380 -15.23 5.25 -0.39
N LEU A 381 -14.64 4.53 0.56
CA LEU A 381 -13.33 3.90 0.42
C LEU A 381 -13.45 2.44 -0.05
N VAL A 382 -14.48 1.70 0.38
CA VAL A 382 -14.66 0.29 0.00
C VAL A 382 -14.89 0.13 -1.50
N VAL A 383 -15.73 0.97 -2.11
CA VAL A 383 -16.06 0.89 -3.55
C VAL A 383 -14.82 0.96 -4.44
N PRO A 384 -13.93 1.98 -4.32
CA PRO A 384 -12.72 2.01 -5.15
C PRO A 384 -11.74 0.88 -4.85
N LEU A 385 -11.63 0.41 -3.59
CA LEU A 385 -10.81 -0.76 -3.26
C LEU A 385 -11.28 -2.01 -4.03
N LEU A 386 -12.59 -2.30 -3.98
CA LEU A 386 -13.18 -3.44 -4.67
C LEU A 386 -13.08 -3.30 -6.19
N PHE A 387 -13.26 -2.08 -6.73
CA PHE A 387 -13.10 -1.80 -8.14
C PHE A 387 -11.67 -2.07 -8.63
N LEU A 388 -10.67 -1.56 -7.90
CA LEU A 388 -9.25 -1.77 -8.23
C LEU A 388 -8.88 -3.25 -8.16
N MET A 389 -9.35 -3.97 -7.15
CA MET A 389 -9.15 -5.42 -7.05
C MET A 389 -9.79 -6.17 -8.22
N TYR A 390 -11.02 -5.78 -8.58
CA TYR A 390 -11.72 -6.35 -9.71
C TYR A 390 -10.91 -6.13 -10.97
N GLU A 391 -10.67 -4.90 -11.42
CA GLU A 391 -9.94 -4.65 -12.66
C GLU A 391 -8.50 -5.21 -12.64
N GLY A 392 -7.82 -5.12 -11.50
CA GLY A 392 -6.47 -5.64 -11.31
C GLY A 392 -6.35 -7.15 -11.55
N ARG A 393 -7.42 -7.92 -11.34
CA ARG A 393 -7.39 -9.40 -11.51
C ARG A 393 -7.06 -9.83 -12.94
N LYS A 394 -7.23 -8.94 -13.94
CA LYS A 394 -6.99 -9.21 -15.36
C LYS A 394 -5.52 -9.03 -15.75
N GLU A 395 -4.71 -8.41 -14.91
CA GLU A 395 -3.32 -8.06 -15.22
C GLU A 395 -2.34 -8.56 -14.15
N PRO A 396 -1.36 -9.43 -14.50
CA PRO A 396 -0.40 -9.97 -13.52
C PRO A 396 0.47 -8.90 -12.84
N SER A 397 0.72 -7.77 -13.52
CA SER A 397 1.48 -6.64 -12.98
C SER A 397 0.76 -5.93 -11.81
N LYS A 398 -0.56 -6.10 -11.69
CA LYS A 398 -1.40 -5.47 -10.64
C LYS A 398 -1.59 -6.34 -9.40
N VAL A 399 -0.89 -7.48 -9.30
CA VAL A 399 -0.98 -8.38 -8.13
C VAL A 399 -0.67 -7.64 -6.82
N GLY A 400 0.36 -6.79 -6.79
CA GLY A 400 0.72 -6.01 -5.60
C GLY A 400 -0.39 -5.03 -5.16
N MET A 401 -1.08 -4.41 -6.13
CA MET A 401 -2.24 -3.55 -5.88
C MET A 401 -3.40 -4.33 -5.23
N ILE A 402 -3.65 -5.57 -5.66
CA ILE A 402 -4.67 -6.42 -5.04
C ILE A 402 -4.30 -6.75 -3.59
N HIS A 403 -3.04 -7.07 -3.32
CA HIS A 403 -2.56 -7.38 -1.96
C HIS A 403 -2.79 -6.20 -1.00
N ILE A 404 -2.44 -4.97 -1.38
CA ILE A 404 -2.65 -3.81 -0.51
C ILE A 404 -4.14 -3.52 -0.27
N CYS A 405 -5.00 -3.62 -1.29
CA CYS A 405 -6.45 -3.52 -1.09
C CYS A 405 -6.96 -4.61 -0.13
N THR A 406 -6.41 -5.82 -0.24
CA THR A 406 -6.75 -6.94 0.65
C THR A 406 -6.36 -6.65 2.09
N PHE A 407 -5.16 -6.13 2.34
CA PHE A 407 -4.72 -5.80 3.69
C PHE A 407 -5.55 -4.67 4.31
N ILE A 408 -5.90 -3.64 3.53
CA ILE A 408 -6.80 -2.58 3.99
C ILE A 408 -8.17 -3.16 4.36
N LEU A 409 -8.78 -3.97 3.50
CA LEU A 409 -10.07 -4.61 3.81
C LEU A 409 -9.98 -5.56 4.99
N LEU A 410 -8.87 -6.28 5.16
CA LEU A 410 -8.64 -7.16 6.31
C LEU A 410 -8.55 -6.38 7.61
N LEU A 411 -7.80 -5.27 7.63
CA LEU A 411 -7.72 -4.35 8.77
C LEU A 411 -9.10 -3.82 9.15
N LEU A 412 -9.88 -3.36 8.18
CA LEU A 412 -11.24 -2.83 8.40
C LEU A 412 -12.22 -3.93 8.86
N SER A 413 -12.10 -5.14 8.30
CA SER A 413 -12.97 -6.28 8.66
C SER A 413 -12.83 -6.73 10.10
N GLY A 414 -11.73 -6.40 10.77
CA GLY A 414 -11.53 -6.68 12.18
C GLY A 414 -12.43 -5.89 13.13
N GLU A 415 -13.23 -4.94 12.61
CA GLU A 415 -14.06 -4.05 13.41
C GLU A 415 -15.55 -4.19 13.04
N ARG A 416 -16.42 -4.30 14.05
CA ARG A 416 -17.86 -4.52 13.86
C ARG A 416 -18.53 -3.42 13.04
N ASP A 417 -18.16 -2.16 13.27
CA ASP A 417 -18.76 -1.00 12.60
C ASP A 417 -18.58 -1.05 11.08
N PHE A 418 -17.50 -1.66 10.59
CA PHE A 418 -17.30 -1.90 9.16
C PHE A 418 -18.38 -2.81 8.58
N ALA A 419 -18.56 -3.99 9.19
CA ALA A 419 -19.53 -4.97 8.72
C ALA A 419 -20.96 -4.42 8.75
N VAL A 420 -21.30 -3.62 9.77
CA VAL A 420 -22.60 -2.95 9.86
C VAL A 420 -22.78 -1.93 8.73
N ASN A 421 -21.76 -1.13 8.41
CA ASN A 421 -21.81 -0.13 7.32
C ASN A 421 -21.98 -0.77 5.93
N LEU A 422 -21.49 -2.00 5.73
CA LEU A 422 -21.66 -2.71 4.46
C LEU A 422 -23.11 -3.06 4.13
N ASN A 423 -24.02 -3.05 5.11
CA ASN A 423 -25.45 -3.28 4.89
C ASN A 423 -26.18 -2.12 4.19
N LYS A 424 -25.52 -0.95 4.01
CA LYS A 424 -26.11 0.17 3.25
C LYS A 424 -26.38 -0.24 1.79
N PRO A 425 -27.49 0.21 1.19
CA PRO A 425 -27.84 -0.12 -0.19
C PRO A 425 -26.74 0.35 -1.15
N PHE A 426 -26.52 -0.42 -2.22
CA PHE A 426 -25.54 -0.12 -3.25
C PHE A 426 -26.26 0.26 -4.54
N ASP A 427 -26.25 1.55 -4.86
CA ASP A 427 -26.98 2.13 -6.01
C ASP A 427 -26.06 2.58 -7.15
N LEU A 428 -24.74 2.47 -6.98
CA LEU A 428 -23.76 2.97 -7.95
C LEU A 428 -23.64 2.02 -9.15
N LYS A 429 -23.74 2.57 -10.36
CA LYS A 429 -23.42 1.85 -11.59
C LYS A 429 -21.93 1.94 -11.85
N LEU A 430 -21.19 0.89 -11.54
CA LEU A 430 -19.76 0.81 -11.84
C LEU A 430 -19.53 0.37 -13.29
N PRO A 431 -18.44 0.82 -13.96
CA PRO A 431 -18.06 0.35 -15.29
C PRO A 431 -17.40 -1.05 -15.21
N LEU A 432 -18.09 -1.97 -14.54
CA LEU A 432 -17.67 -3.34 -14.34
C LEU A 432 -18.66 -4.28 -15.00
N ASP A 433 -18.15 -5.39 -15.53
CA ASP A 433 -18.96 -6.52 -15.96
C ASP A 433 -19.44 -7.31 -14.72
N LEU A 434 -20.26 -6.67 -13.89
CA LEU A 434 -20.91 -7.28 -12.75
C LEU A 434 -22.27 -7.85 -13.18
N PRO A 435 -22.67 -9.01 -12.66
CA PRO A 435 -24.05 -9.47 -12.84
C PRO A 435 -25.00 -8.40 -12.27
N PRO A 436 -26.15 -8.13 -12.90
CA PRO A 436 -27.10 -7.18 -12.37
C PRO A 436 -27.61 -7.69 -11.03
N PHE A 437 -27.38 -6.92 -9.96
CA PHE A 437 -27.95 -7.18 -8.65
C PHE A 437 -28.43 -5.87 -8.02
N ASN A 438 -29.51 -5.97 -7.24
CA ASN A 438 -29.98 -4.89 -6.38
C ASN A 438 -29.74 -5.35 -4.94
N GLY A 439 -28.69 -4.84 -4.31
CA GLY A 439 -28.18 -5.34 -3.05
C GLY A 439 -27.46 -4.26 -2.27
N ASN A 440 -26.61 -4.68 -1.35
CA ASN A 440 -25.84 -3.80 -0.48
C ASN A 440 -24.33 -3.84 -0.79
N HIS A 441 -23.52 -3.12 -0.03
CA HIS A 441 -22.07 -3.10 -0.23
C HIS A 441 -21.41 -4.42 0.18
N ALA A 442 -22.02 -5.22 1.08
CA ALA A 442 -21.55 -6.58 1.37
C ALA A 442 -21.71 -7.51 0.15
N ASP A 443 -22.79 -7.36 -0.62
CA ASP A 443 -22.99 -8.07 -1.87
C ASP A 443 -21.89 -7.74 -2.88
N LEU A 444 -21.60 -6.45 -3.08
CA LEU A 444 -20.50 -6.01 -3.94
C LEU A 444 -19.16 -6.64 -3.52
N LEU A 445 -18.87 -6.62 -2.21
CA LEU A 445 -17.64 -7.21 -1.65
C LEU A 445 -17.56 -8.70 -1.97
N ILE A 446 -18.61 -9.48 -1.68
CA ILE A 446 -18.63 -10.93 -1.90
C ILE A 446 -18.49 -11.26 -3.39
N VAL A 447 -19.20 -10.55 -4.27
CA VAL A 447 -19.15 -10.76 -5.72
C VAL A 447 -17.75 -10.44 -6.26
N CYS A 448 -17.15 -9.34 -5.84
CA CYS A 448 -15.80 -8.95 -6.24
C CYS A 448 -14.76 -9.96 -5.76
N LEU A 449 -14.75 -10.32 -4.46
CA LEU A 449 -13.80 -11.29 -3.91
C LEU A 449 -13.95 -12.67 -4.56
N HIS A 450 -15.18 -13.15 -4.78
CA HIS A 450 -15.41 -14.37 -5.55
C HIS A 450 -14.77 -14.27 -6.93
N LYS A 451 -14.99 -13.17 -7.67
CA LYS A 451 -14.47 -13.03 -9.03
C LYS A 451 -12.94 -12.98 -9.04
N VAL A 452 -12.32 -12.33 -8.05
CA VAL A 452 -10.85 -12.30 -7.90
C VAL A 452 -10.31 -13.70 -7.60
N ILE A 453 -11.01 -14.51 -6.79
CA ILE A 453 -10.63 -15.90 -6.53
C ILE A 453 -10.74 -16.75 -7.80
N VAL A 454 -11.89 -16.72 -8.48
CA VAL A 454 -12.17 -17.66 -9.60
C VAL A 454 -11.48 -17.27 -10.91
N ASN A 455 -11.25 -15.97 -11.15
CA ASN A 455 -10.69 -15.47 -12.41
C ASN A 455 -9.31 -14.80 -12.22
N GLY A 456 -8.71 -14.90 -11.04
CA GLY A 456 -7.41 -14.33 -10.75
C GLY A 456 -6.26 -15.26 -11.12
N PHE A 457 -5.04 -14.73 -11.11
CA PHE A 457 -3.81 -15.49 -11.33
C PHE A 457 -3.41 -16.32 -10.10
N GLU A 458 -2.63 -17.38 -10.31
CA GLU A 458 -2.13 -18.27 -9.24
C GLU A 458 -1.33 -17.54 -8.16
N LYS A 459 -0.67 -16.42 -8.48
CA LYS A 459 0.01 -15.58 -7.48
C LYS A 459 -0.93 -15.00 -6.42
N LEU A 460 -2.24 -14.98 -6.66
CA LEU A 460 -3.25 -14.51 -5.69
C LEU A 460 -3.65 -15.58 -4.67
N ASN A 461 -3.21 -16.83 -4.82
CA ASN A 461 -3.55 -17.89 -3.88
C ASN A 461 -3.03 -17.59 -2.46
N SER A 462 -1.93 -16.85 -2.36
CA SER A 462 -1.36 -16.38 -1.09
C SER A 462 -2.32 -15.52 -0.26
N VAL A 463 -3.28 -14.84 -0.91
CA VAL A 463 -4.23 -13.93 -0.24
C VAL A 463 -5.65 -14.49 -0.14
N TYR A 464 -5.91 -15.71 -0.61
CA TYR A 464 -7.24 -16.34 -0.50
C TYR A 464 -7.69 -16.51 0.95
N ASN A 465 -6.75 -16.87 1.85
CA ASN A 465 -7.02 -16.90 3.29
C ASN A 465 -7.52 -15.54 3.79
N CYS A 466 -6.91 -14.44 3.35
CA CYS A 466 -7.34 -13.09 3.72
C CYS A 466 -8.74 -12.77 3.17
N PHE A 467 -9.04 -13.13 1.93
CA PHE A 467 -10.38 -12.92 1.35
C PHE A 467 -11.48 -13.64 2.15
N LEU A 468 -11.26 -14.91 2.46
CA LEU A 468 -12.24 -15.67 3.23
C LEU A 468 -12.28 -15.25 4.70
N THR A 469 -11.17 -14.77 5.26
CA THR A 469 -11.14 -14.14 6.59
C THR A 469 -11.99 -12.88 6.62
N ILE A 470 -11.88 -12.00 5.61
CA ILE A 470 -12.71 -10.79 5.48
C ILE A 470 -14.19 -11.19 5.47
N ILE A 471 -14.58 -12.15 4.62
CA ILE A 471 -15.96 -12.64 4.51
C ILE A 471 -16.44 -13.24 5.85
N SER A 472 -15.60 -14.05 6.50
CA SER A 472 -15.91 -14.66 7.79
C SER A 472 -16.10 -13.60 8.88
N ASN A 473 -15.26 -12.57 8.94
CA ASN A 473 -15.34 -11.51 9.95
C ASN A 473 -16.63 -10.69 9.84
N ILE A 474 -17.10 -10.40 8.62
CA ILE A 474 -18.30 -9.60 8.38
C ILE A 474 -19.60 -10.42 8.53
N SER A 475 -19.53 -11.74 8.31
CA SER A 475 -20.68 -12.65 8.27
C SER A 475 -21.65 -12.61 9.47
N PRO A 476 -21.23 -12.37 10.74
CA PRO A 476 -22.18 -12.30 11.86
C PRO A 476 -23.07 -11.05 11.84
N TYR A 477 -22.75 -10.06 11.00
CA TYR A 477 -23.40 -8.74 11.00
C TYR A 477 -24.09 -8.40 9.67
N ILE A 478 -23.88 -9.19 8.62
CA ILE A 478 -24.49 -8.94 7.32
C ILE A 478 -25.98 -9.32 7.35
N LYS A 479 -26.79 -8.44 6.77
CA LYS A 479 -28.23 -8.63 6.56
C LYS A 479 -28.56 -8.45 5.07
N LYS A 480 -29.63 -9.09 4.63
CA LYS A 480 -30.23 -8.94 3.31
C LYS A 480 -29.27 -9.21 2.16
N LEU A 481 -28.47 -10.28 2.26
CA LEU A 481 -27.68 -10.74 1.13
C LEU A 481 -28.57 -11.02 -0.09
N ASN A 482 -28.14 -10.56 -1.25
CA ASN A 482 -28.79 -10.86 -2.51
C ASN A 482 -28.55 -12.33 -2.90
N MET A 483 -29.47 -12.91 -3.67
CA MET A 483 -29.34 -14.25 -4.26
C MET A 483 -28.02 -14.42 -5.02
N VAL A 484 -27.58 -13.41 -5.77
CA VAL A 484 -26.34 -13.46 -6.55
C VAL A 484 -25.15 -13.74 -5.62
N SER A 485 -24.98 -12.98 -4.54
CA SER A 485 -23.89 -13.16 -3.57
C SER A 485 -23.98 -14.50 -2.85
N SER A 486 -25.19 -14.92 -2.50
CA SER A 486 -25.46 -16.20 -1.83
C SER A 486 -24.99 -17.39 -2.69
N VAL A 487 -25.35 -17.39 -3.98
CA VAL A 487 -24.89 -18.40 -4.93
C VAL A 487 -23.37 -18.35 -5.13
N ARG A 488 -22.75 -17.15 -5.10
CA ARG A 488 -21.29 -17.01 -5.21
C ARG A 488 -20.57 -17.65 -4.02
N LEU A 489 -21.03 -17.43 -2.78
CA LEU A 489 -20.45 -18.09 -1.62
C LEU A 489 -20.53 -19.63 -1.72
N LEU A 490 -21.67 -20.17 -2.17
CA LEU A 490 -21.82 -21.61 -2.37
C LEU A 490 -20.99 -22.15 -3.52
N ARG A 491 -20.73 -21.35 -4.57
CA ARG A 491 -19.78 -21.72 -5.63
C ARG A 491 -18.35 -21.83 -5.10
N LEU A 492 -17.91 -20.91 -4.24
CA LEU A 492 -16.62 -21.03 -3.56
C LEU A 492 -16.57 -22.28 -2.68
N PHE A 493 -17.65 -22.55 -1.94
CA PHE A 493 -17.74 -23.75 -1.11
C PHE A 493 -17.67 -25.02 -1.95
N LYS A 494 -18.38 -25.08 -3.09
CA LYS A 494 -18.30 -26.19 -4.05
C LYS A 494 -16.89 -26.34 -4.64
N LEU A 495 -16.19 -25.24 -4.91
CA LEU A 495 -14.82 -25.28 -5.43
C LEU A 495 -13.86 -25.87 -4.39
N PHE A 496 -13.85 -25.33 -3.18
CA PHE A 496 -12.88 -25.70 -2.15
C PHE A 496 -13.20 -27.00 -1.42
N SER A 497 -14.44 -27.48 -1.46
CA SER A 497 -14.83 -28.78 -0.87
C SER A 497 -14.59 -29.98 -1.78
N GLN A 498 -14.14 -29.77 -3.04
CA GLN A 498 -13.86 -30.88 -3.94
C GLN A 498 -12.68 -31.73 -3.43
N PRO A 499 -12.78 -33.07 -3.45
CA PRO A 499 -11.68 -33.94 -3.05
C PRO A 499 -10.38 -33.63 -3.80
N ARG A 500 -10.46 -33.37 -5.12
CA ARG A 500 -9.31 -32.98 -5.94
C ARG A 500 -8.59 -31.75 -5.39
N TYR A 501 -9.34 -30.76 -4.91
CA TYR A 501 -8.79 -29.54 -4.33
C TYR A 501 -8.18 -29.80 -2.95
N LEU A 502 -8.98 -30.38 -2.06
CA LEU A 502 -8.59 -30.63 -0.66
C LEU A 502 -7.31 -31.46 -0.55
N PHE A 503 -7.13 -32.41 -1.46
CA PHE A 503 -6.02 -33.36 -1.45
C PHE A 503 -4.78 -32.89 -2.20
N ASP A 504 -4.83 -31.71 -2.83
CA ASP A 504 -3.68 -31.16 -3.57
C ASP A 504 -2.62 -30.54 -2.63
N ASN A 505 -3.04 -29.96 -1.50
CA ASN A 505 -2.14 -29.30 -0.55
C ASN A 505 -2.66 -29.40 0.88
N GLU A 506 -1.72 -29.58 1.82
CA GLU A 506 -1.96 -29.73 3.25
C GLU A 506 -2.83 -28.61 3.83
N ALA A 507 -2.70 -27.37 3.34
CA ALA A 507 -3.39 -26.20 3.88
C ALA A 507 -4.78 -25.93 3.27
N ASN A 508 -5.15 -26.61 2.18
CA ASN A 508 -6.36 -26.28 1.41
C ASN A 508 -7.65 -26.43 2.22
N HIS A 509 -7.67 -27.34 3.20
CA HIS A 509 -8.83 -27.55 4.06
C HIS A 509 -9.19 -26.31 4.90
N HIS A 510 -8.24 -25.42 5.20
CA HIS A 510 -8.50 -24.20 5.96
C HIS A 510 -9.51 -23.26 5.27
N LEU A 511 -9.52 -23.19 3.93
CA LEU A 511 -10.48 -22.36 3.20
C LEU A 511 -11.93 -22.80 3.43
N VAL A 512 -12.14 -24.11 3.61
CA VAL A 512 -13.46 -24.68 3.90
C VAL A 512 -13.93 -24.31 5.29
N PHE A 513 -13.02 -24.21 6.28
CA PHE A 513 -13.37 -23.74 7.63
C PHE A 513 -13.93 -22.32 7.59
N PHE A 514 -13.28 -21.37 6.89
CA PHE A 514 -13.79 -20.00 6.80
C PHE A 514 -15.19 -19.90 6.17
N LEU A 515 -15.47 -20.72 5.15
CA LEU A 515 -16.79 -20.73 4.51
C LEU A 515 -17.86 -21.36 5.42
N LEU A 516 -17.53 -22.43 6.13
CA LEU A 516 -18.45 -23.02 7.10
C LEU A 516 -18.71 -22.06 8.28
N ASP A 517 -17.68 -21.39 8.78
CA ASP A 517 -17.81 -20.32 9.78
C ASP A 517 -18.75 -19.21 9.27
N THR A 518 -18.55 -18.77 8.01
CA THR A 518 -19.42 -17.78 7.36
C THR A 518 -20.88 -18.22 7.36
N PHE A 519 -21.17 -19.46 6.96
CA PHE A 519 -22.53 -19.99 6.93
C PHE A 519 -23.12 -20.10 8.33
N ASN A 520 -22.35 -20.62 9.29
CA ASN A 520 -22.82 -20.76 10.67
C ASN A 520 -23.07 -19.41 11.33
N ASN A 521 -22.24 -18.41 11.07
CA ASN A 521 -22.45 -17.05 11.56
C ASN A 521 -23.75 -16.47 11.01
N ILE A 522 -24.01 -16.60 9.70
CA ILE A 522 -25.26 -16.14 9.09
C ILE A 522 -26.46 -16.86 9.70
N ILE A 523 -26.40 -18.19 9.83
CA ILE A 523 -27.48 -19.01 10.39
C ILE A 523 -27.77 -18.66 11.85
N GLN A 524 -26.75 -18.45 12.67
CA GLN A 524 -26.93 -18.24 14.11
C GLN A 524 -27.28 -16.80 14.46
N TYR A 525 -26.73 -15.82 13.74
CA TYR A 525 -26.85 -14.40 14.11
C TYR A 525 -27.76 -13.60 13.19
N GLN A 526 -27.93 -14.00 11.94
CA GLN A 526 -28.62 -13.21 10.92
C GLN A 526 -29.59 -14.02 10.04
N TYR A 527 -30.19 -15.08 10.60
CA TYR A 527 -31.13 -15.95 9.86
C TYR A 527 -32.30 -15.15 9.26
N GLU A 528 -33.00 -14.36 10.09
CA GLU A 528 -34.21 -13.61 9.70
C GLU A 528 -33.96 -12.61 8.56
N GLY A 529 -32.72 -12.16 8.40
CA GLY A 529 -32.35 -11.19 7.38
C GLY A 529 -31.73 -11.80 6.13
N ASN A 530 -31.44 -13.10 6.07
CA ASN A 530 -30.68 -13.70 4.98
C ASN A 530 -31.37 -14.94 4.38
N GLU A 531 -32.69 -14.85 4.17
CA GLU A 531 -33.51 -15.91 3.58
C GLU A 531 -32.98 -16.40 2.22
N GLN A 532 -32.42 -15.49 1.41
CA GLN A 532 -31.82 -15.81 0.11
C GLN A 532 -30.63 -16.77 0.26
N MET A 533 -29.82 -16.55 1.30
CA MET A 533 -28.67 -17.41 1.61
C MET A 533 -29.13 -18.78 2.10
N ILE A 534 -30.12 -18.80 3.00
CA ILE A 534 -30.71 -20.06 3.51
C ILE A 534 -31.32 -20.87 2.37
N TYR A 535 -32.10 -20.22 1.51
CA TYR A 535 -32.69 -20.85 0.33
C TYR A 535 -31.61 -21.43 -0.59
N ALA A 536 -30.56 -20.67 -0.89
CA ALA A 536 -29.45 -21.16 -1.71
C ALA A 536 -28.75 -22.37 -1.05
N MET A 537 -28.60 -22.39 0.28
CA MET A 537 -28.05 -23.54 1.01
C MET A 537 -28.95 -24.79 0.88
N VAL A 538 -30.26 -24.63 1.00
CA VAL A 538 -31.24 -25.71 0.81
C VAL A 538 -31.12 -26.32 -0.59
N GLN A 539 -31.06 -25.47 -1.63
CA GLN A 539 -30.85 -25.92 -3.01
C GLN A 539 -29.52 -26.66 -3.22
N ASN A 540 -28.53 -26.43 -2.37
CA ASN A 540 -27.20 -27.02 -2.45
C ASN A 540 -26.89 -27.97 -1.27
N LYS A 541 -27.93 -28.57 -0.66
CA LYS A 541 -27.81 -29.48 0.50
C LYS A 541 -26.79 -30.60 0.30
N ASP A 542 -26.69 -31.12 -0.92
CA ASP A 542 -25.77 -32.21 -1.27
C ASP A 542 -24.29 -31.85 -1.06
N LEU A 543 -23.90 -30.57 -1.17
CA LEU A 543 -22.51 -30.16 -0.94
C LEU A 543 -22.09 -30.44 0.51
N PHE A 544 -22.97 -30.13 1.47
CA PHE A 544 -22.72 -30.34 2.89
C PHE A 544 -22.68 -31.82 3.24
N HIS A 545 -23.59 -32.62 2.68
CA HIS A 545 -23.61 -34.06 2.88
C HIS A 545 -22.38 -34.75 2.27
N LYS A 546 -21.96 -34.34 1.06
CA LYS A 546 -20.74 -34.86 0.41
C LYS A 546 -19.48 -34.56 1.22
N LEU A 547 -19.36 -33.33 1.76
CA LEU A 547 -18.22 -32.99 2.61
C LEU A 547 -18.24 -33.78 3.92
N ASN A 548 -19.40 -33.97 4.55
CA ASN A 548 -19.52 -34.80 5.75
C ASN A 548 -19.14 -36.27 5.47
N ALA A 549 -19.51 -36.79 4.30
CA ALA A 549 -19.18 -38.14 3.83
C ALA A 549 -17.77 -38.27 3.23
N LEU A 550 -16.95 -37.22 3.24
CA LEU A 550 -15.61 -37.23 2.62
C LEU A 550 -14.73 -38.36 3.17
N THR A 551 -14.20 -39.19 2.29
CA THR A 551 -13.28 -40.29 2.62
C THR A 551 -12.05 -40.20 1.70
N MET A 552 -10.95 -40.88 2.07
CA MET A 552 -9.79 -40.99 1.18
C MET A 552 -10.21 -41.57 -0.17
N PRO A 553 -9.65 -41.09 -1.30
CA PRO A 553 -9.90 -41.71 -2.60
C PRO A 553 -9.41 -43.16 -2.57
N VAL A 554 -10.29 -44.11 -2.89
CA VAL A 554 -9.89 -45.50 -3.08
C VAL A 554 -8.96 -45.54 -4.30
N THR A 555 -7.72 -46.00 -4.10
CA THR A 555 -6.70 -46.09 -5.14
C THR A 555 -7.14 -47.08 -6.22
N GLN A 556 -7.83 -46.63 -7.26
CA GLN A 556 -7.94 -47.41 -8.50
C GLN A 556 -6.67 -47.18 -9.31
N ALA A 557 -5.75 -48.12 -9.19
CA ALA A 557 -4.61 -48.23 -10.08
C ALA A 557 -5.11 -48.56 -11.49
N THR A 558 -5.21 -47.55 -12.35
CA THR A 558 -5.08 -47.71 -13.79
C THR A 558 -3.87 -46.87 -14.24
N PRO A 559 -2.85 -47.47 -14.87
CA PRO A 559 -1.70 -46.73 -15.34
C PRO A 559 -2.15 -45.81 -16.48
N ARG A 560 -2.05 -44.49 -16.29
CA ARG A 560 -2.19 -43.53 -17.39
C ARG A 560 -1.00 -43.70 -18.32
N SER A 561 -1.23 -44.32 -19.47
CA SER A 561 -0.37 -44.23 -20.63
C SER A 561 -0.22 -42.76 -21.05
N THR A 562 1.01 -42.35 -21.27
CA THR A 562 1.40 -41.09 -21.90
C THR A 562 0.70 -40.92 -23.25
N SER A 563 -0.29 -40.03 -23.33
CA SER A 563 -0.76 -39.44 -24.58
C SER A 563 -0.73 -37.93 -24.43
N THR A 564 0.20 -37.31 -25.15
CA THR A 564 0.25 -35.88 -25.47
C THR A 564 -1.04 -35.49 -26.19
N GLY A 565 -1.84 -34.65 -25.55
CA GLY A 565 -2.99 -33.99 -26.15
C GLY A 565 -3.30 -32.73 -25.36
N ASP A 566 -3.22 -31.58 -26.04
CA ASP A 566 -3.66 -30.28 -25.56
C ASP A 566 -5.14 -30.36 -25.15
N ASP A 567 -5.42 -30.31 -23.86
CA ASP A 567 -6.73 -29.97 -23.31
C ASP A 567 -6.52 -28.77 -22.38
N ASP A 568 -7.19 -27.65 -22.69
CA ASP A 568 -7.23 -26.42 -21.91
C ASP A 568 -7.54 -26.72 -20.43
N HIS A 569 -6.51 -26.73 -19.59
CA HIS A 569 -6.63 -27.03 -18.16
C HIS A 569 -6.91 -25.76 -17.35
N GLU A 570 -8.10 -25.67 -16.75
CA GLU A 570 -8.33 -24.85 -15.56
C GLU A 570 -7.38 -25.33 -14.44
N SER A 571 -6.27 -24.60 -14.24
CA SER A 571 -5.36 -24.84 -13.12
C SER A 571 -6.04 -24.45 -11.82
N VAL A 572 -6.14 -25.40 -10.89
CA VAL A 572 -6.87 -25.19 -9.64
C VAL A 572 -5.88 -24.69 -8.56
N PRO A 573 -6.15 -23.54 -7.91
CA PRO A 573 -5.17 -22.80 -7.10
C PRO A 573 -4.88 -23.33 -5.69
N SER A 574 -3.62 -23.63 -5.36
CA SER A 574 -3.13 -24.15 -4.07
C SER A 574 -2.72 -23.05 -3.06
N VAL A 575 -3.03 -23.18 -1.76
CA VAL A 575 -2.82 -22.14 -0.71
C VAL A 575 -1.52 -22.33 0.09
N VAL A 576 -0.87 -21.23 0.51
CA VAL A 576 0.24 -21.23 1.49
C VAL A 576 -0.28 -20.83 2.89
N PRO A 577 0.12 -21.49 3.99
CA PRO A 577 -0.23 -21.07 5.35
C PRO A 577 0.28 -19.65 5.64
N LEU A 578 -0.60 -18.75 6.13
CA LEU A 578 -0.20 -17.42 6.57
C LEU A 578 0.10 -17.45 8.08
N VAL A 579 1.31 -17.04 8.48
CA VAL A 579 1.78 -17.03 9.89
C VAL A 579 1.25 -15.81 10.69
N ALA A 580 0.37 -14.99 10.10
CA ALA A 580 0.07 -13.63 10.58
C ALA A 580 -1.29 -13.41 11.28
N LEU A 581 -2.03 -14.46 11.62
CA LEU A 581 -3.37 -14.35 12.24
C LEU A 581 -3.43 -15.20 13.52
N ASN A 582 -3.67 -14.58 14.67
CA ASN A 582 -4.06 -15.26 15.90
C ASN A 582 -5.55 -15.00 16.18
N ASP A 583 -6.26 -16.04 16.60
CA ASP A 583 -7.66 -15.96 17.03
C ASP A 583 -7.75 -15.26 18.40
N ILE A 584 -8.41 -14.09 18.47
CA ILE A 584 -8.71 -13.43 19.74
C ILE A 584 -10.21 -13.65 20.02
N PRO A 585 -10.58 -14.43 21.05
CA PRO A 585 -11.96 -14.48 21.53
C PRO A 585 -12.31 -13.14 22.17
N SER A 586 -13.47 -12.59 21.80
CA SER A 586 -13.99 -11.36 22.40
C SER A 586 -14.65 -11.68 23.76
N SER A 587 -13.92 -11.51 24.86
CA SER A 587 -14.52 -11.45 26.20
C SER A 587 -13.81 -10.43 27.08
N GLU A 588 -14.51 -9.33 27.39
CA GLU A 588 -14.17 -8.41 28.48
C GLU A 588 -14.43 -9.12 29.82
N SER A 589 -13.40 -9.32 30.64
CA SER A 589 -13.47 -9.28 32.11
C SER A 589 -12.05 -9.23 32.69
N THR A 590 -11.85 -8.20 33.51
CA THR A 590 -10.70 -7.90 34.35
C THR A 590 -10.53 -8.94 35.45
N GLU A 591 -9.32 -9.46 35.67
CA GLU A 591 -8.77 -9.74 37.01
C GLU A 591 -7.27 -10.06 36.94
N GLU A 592 -6.53 -9.52 37.92
CA GLU A 592 -5.06 -9.50 38.02
C GLU A 592 -4.45 -10.75 38.71
N ALA A 593 -3.14 -10.92 38.44
CA ALA A 593 -2.08 -11.53 39.28
C ALA A 593 -1.61 -12.97 38.96
N PRO A 594 -0.41 -13.40 39.42
CA PRO A 594 0.93 -12.85 39.18
C PRO A 594 1.94 -13.92 38.68
N GLU A 595 3.08 -13.50 38.12
CA GLU A 595 4.26 -14.33 37.80
C GLU A 595 5.36 -14.21 38.90
N PRO A 596 6.48 -14.99 38.89
CA PRO A 596 6.79 -16.28 38.25
C PRO A 596 7.53 -17.27 39.19
N THR A 597 7.66 -18.56 38.82
CA THR A 597 8.83 -19.37 39.24
C THR A 597 9.25 -20.39 38.19
N SER A 598 10.57 -20.49 38.04
CA SER A 598 11.33 -21.30 37.09
C SER A 598 11.25 -22.81 37.35
N ALA A 599 11.02 -23.61 36.31
CA ALA A 599 11.51 -24.98 36.24
C ALA A 599 11.76 -25.42 34.79
N LYS A 600 12.99 -25.85 34.53
CA LYS A 600 13.44 -26.47 33.27
C LYS A 600 12.76 -27.84 33.11
N SER A 601 12.14 -28.10 31.95
CA SER A 601 11.84 -29.47 31.53
C SER A 601 11.99 -29.64 30.01
N ALA A 602 12.62 -30.75 29.65
CA ALA A 602 13.10 -31.15 28.35
C ALA A 602 12.09 -31.06 27.19
N ILE A 603 12.63 -30.67 26.03
CA ILE A 603 11.97 -30.66 24.73
C ILE A 603 11.66 -32.10 24.29
N SER A 604 10.41 -32.52 24.38
CA SER A 604 9.88 -33.65 23.62
C SER A 604 9.27 -33.12 22.31
N ARG A 605 9.89 -33.42 21.17
CA ARG A 605 9.33 -33.17 19.83
C ARG A 605 7.95 -33.83 19.70
N PRO A 606 6.88 -33.12 19.29
CA PRO A 606 5.65 -33.77 18.86
C PRO A 606 5.85 -34.44 17.50
N ALA A 607 5.18 -35.58 17.32
CA ALA A 607 5.27 -36.45 16.16
C ALA A 607 4.70 -35.81 14.86
N ILE A 608 5.35 -36.14 13.74
CA ILE A 608 5.10 -35.66 12.38
C ILE A 608 3.83 -36.34 11.80
N PRO A 609 2.78 -35.61 11.34
CA PRO A 609 1.60 -36.23 10.73
C PRO A 609 1.39 -35.92 9.24
N ALA A 610 2.45 -35.75 8.45
CA ALA A 610 2.38 -35.68 6.99
C ALA A 610 3.64 -36.31 6.36
N SER A 611 3.49 -37.22 5.39
CA SER A 611 4.62 -37.75 4.62
C SER A 611 4.90 -36.84 3.43
N ILE A 612 5.89 -35.96 3.56
CA ILE A 612 6.47 -35.26 2.39
C ILE A 612 7.38 -36.27 1.69
N VAL A 613 6.91 -36.89 0.62
CA VAL A 613 7.73 -37.79 -0.21
C VAL A 613 8.22 -37.01 -1.42
N GLY A 614 9.52 -36.72 -1.46
CA GLY A 614 10.14 -35.99 -2.59
C GLY A 614 9.69 -34.54 -2.76
N GLY A 615 9.25 -33.87 -1.69
CA GLY A 615 8.81 -32.46 -1.73
C GLY A 615 7.35 -32.24 -2.14
N ARG A 616 6.59 -33.31 -2.41
CA ARG A 616 5.16 -33.23 -2.75
C ARG A 616 4.29 -33.73 -1.59
N PHE A 617 3.24 -32.98 -1.27
CA PHE A 617 2.25 -33.37 -0.26
C PHE A 617 1.50 -34.64 -0.71
N VAL A 618 1.41 -35.61 0.19
CA VAL A 618 0.61 -36.83 0.00
C VAL A 618 -0.41 -36.92 1.14
N PRO A 619 -1.71 -36.79 0.86
CA PRO A 619 -2.76 -36.93 1.87
C PRO A 619 -2.72 -38.31 2.53
N THR A 620 -2.88 -38.33 3.85
CA THR A 620 -3.00 -39.57 4.63
C THR A 620 -4.35 -39.62 5.35
N GLU A 621 -4.83 -40.82 5.67
CA GLU A 621 -6.06 -40.97 6.46
C GLU A 621 -5.93 -40.27 7.82
N SER A 622 -4.77 -40.37 8.48
CA SER A 622 -4.48 -39.65 9.72
C SER A 622 -4.57 -38.12 9.56
N TRP A 623 -4.11 -37.59 8.43
CA TRP A 623 -4.21 -36.16 8.14
C TRP A 623 -5.68 -35.74 7.96
N ILE A 624 -6.49 -36.45 7.17
CA ILE A 624 -7.93 -36.15 7.02
C ILE A 624 -8.64 -36.17 8.37
N GLN A 625 -8.40 -37.22 9.16
CA GLN A 625 -9.03 -37.37 10.47
C GLN A 625 -8.64 -36.26 11.46
N SER A 626 -7.48 -35.62 11.27
CA SER A 626 -6.99 -34.56 12.16
C SER A 626 -7.84 -33.27 12.11
N TRP A 627 -8.44 -32.98 10.95
CA TRP A 627 -9.25 -31.78 10.74
C TRP A 627 -10.72 -32.06 10.43
N LYS A 628 -11.07 -33.20 9.80
CA LYS A 628 -12.45 -33.51 9.40
C LYS A 628 -13.42 -33.51 10.58
N LYS A 629 -13.01 -34.07 11.73
CA LYS A 629 -13.83 -34.08 12.96
C LYS A 629 -14.05 -32.69 13.57
N LYS A 630 -13.20 -31.73 13.21
CA LYS A 630 -13.26 -30.34 13.70
C LYS A 630 -14.09 -29.43 12.78
N LEU A 631 -14.49 -29.91 11.59
CA LEU A 631 -15.31 -29.11 10.67
C LEU A 631 -16.61 -28.68 11.35
N PRO A 632 -16.95 -27.38 11.34
CA PRO A 632 -18.16 -26.88 12.00
C PRO A 632 -19.39 -27.11 11.11
N LEU A 633 -19.70 -28.37 10.79
CA LEU A 633 -20.82 -28.75 9.91
C LEU A 633 -22.16 -28.89 10.64
N ASN A 634 -22.14 -29.06 11.96
CA ASN A 634 -23.34 -29.43 12.75
C ASN A 634 -24.49 -28.43 12.60
N THR A 635 -24.22 -27.12 12.67
CA THR A 635 -25.25 -26.08 12.55
C THR A 635 -25.89 -26.10 11.16
N SER A 636 -25.08 -26.10 10.10
CA SER A 636 -25.56 -26.16 8.72
C SER A 636 -26.34 -27.45 8.43
N LEU A 637 -25.87 -28.61 8.91
CA LEU A 637 -26.56 -29.89 8.71
C LEU A 637 -27.88 -29.98 9.47
N ARG A 638 -27.94 -29.52 10.73
CA ARG A 638 -29.20 -29.49 11.51
C ARG A 638 -30.25 -28.60 10.86
N LEU A 639 -29.83 -27.43 10.38
CA LEU A 639 -30.71 -26.54 9.63
C LEU A 639 -31.31 -27.26 8.41
N LEU A 640 -30.46 -27.89 7.59
CA LEU A 640 -30.90 -28.61 6.39
C LEU A 640 -31.79 -29.80 6.72
N GLN A 641 -31.46 -30.59 7.75
CA GLN A 641 -32.27 -31.72 8.21
C GLN A 641 -33.67 -31.30 8.65
N TYR A 642 -33.82 -30.10 9.22
CA TYR A 642 -35.11 -29.58 9.64
C TYR A 642 -35.89 -28.94 8.48
N LEU A 643 -35.26 -28.06 7.70
CA LEU A 643 -35.94 -27.26 6.67
C LEU A 643 -36.27 -28.03 5.40
N VAL A 644 -35.41 -28.97 4.98
CA VAL A 644 -35.58 -29.68 3.71
C VAL A 644 -36.90 -30.47 3.67
N PRO A 645 -37.22 -31.32 4.67
CA PRO A 645 -38.48 -32.07 4.65
C PRO A 645 -39.71 -31.16 4.66
N GLN A 646 -39.69 -30.08 5.45
CA GLN A 646 -40.81 -29.14 5.54
C GLN A 646 -41.07 -28.38 4.24
N LEU A 647 -40.00 -28.02 3.51
CA LEU A 647 -40.12 -27.41 2.19
C LEU A 647 -40.62 -28.41 1.15
N GLU A 648 -40.19 -29.67 1.23
CA GLU A 648 -40.68 -30.75 0.36
C GLU A 648 -42.18 -30.98 0.60
N ASP A 649 -42.62 -31.08 1.86
CA ASP A 649 -44.04 -31.20 2.24
C ASP A 649 -44.87 -29.99 1.77
N ALA A 650 -44.35 -28.77 1.94
CA ALA A 650 -45.01 -27.55 1.50
C ALA A 650 -45.14 -27.48 -0.04
N CYS A 651 -44.15 -27.98 -0.77
CA CYS A 651 -44.20 -28.10 -2.23
C CYS A 651 -45.25 -29.14 -2.68
N GLU A 652 -45.35 -30.27 -1.98
CA GLU A 652 -46.36 -31.30 -2.25
C GLU A 652 -47.78 -30.76 -2.02
N LEU A 653 -48.01 -30.07 -0.90
CA LEU A 653 -49.29 -29.43 -0.57
C LEU A 653 -49.70 -28.34 -1.58
N ALA A 654 -48.73 -27.68 -2.20
CA ALA A 654 -48.96 -26.65 -3.22
C ALA A 654 -49.14 -27.19 -4.65
N GLY A 655 -49.18 -28.51 -4.84
CA GLY A 655 -49.41 -29.13 -6.15
C GLY A 655 -48.14 -29.39 -6.97
N GLY A 656 -46.97 -29.51 -6.31
CA GLY A 656 -45.75 -30.06 -6.91
C GLY A 656 -44.59 -29.07 -7.08
N SER A 657 -44.84 -27.76 -7.01
CA SER A 657 -43.78 -26.74 -7.01
C SER A 657 -44.25 -25.44 -6.37
N LEU A 658 -43.45 -24.88 -5.46
CA LEU A 658 -43.62 -23.50 -5.00
C LEU A 658 -42.81 -22.55 -5.88
N ASP A 659 -43.31 -21.34 -6.09
CA ASP A 659 -42.51 -20.27 -6.67
C ASP A 659 -41.49 -19.74 -5.65
N GLU A 660 -40.41 -19.12 -6.14
CA GLU A 660 -39.33 -18.61 -5.28
C GLU A 660 -39.83 -17.65 -4.20
N THR A 661 -40.82 -16.81 -4.52
CA THR A 661 -41.43 -15.86 -3.58
C THR A 661 -42.09 -16.58 -2.41
N SER A 662 -42.88 -17.63 -2.67
CA SER A 662 -43.55 -18.41 -1.63
C SER A 662 -42.56 -19.20 -0.77
N MET A 663 -41.48 -19.73 -1.38
CA MET A 663 -40.41 -20.41 -0.63
C MET A 663 -39.68 -19.45 0.31
N LEU A 664 -39.37 -18.23 -0.16
CA LEU A 664 -38.75 -17.20 0.69
C LEU A 664 -39.70 -16.73 1.78
N GLN A 665 -41.00 -16.62 1.50
CA GLN A 665 -42.01 -16.28 2.50
C GLN A 665 -42.12 -17.36 3.59
N PHE A 666 -42.08 -18.64 3.20
CA PHE A 666 -42.04 -19.77 4.13
C PHE A 666 -40.79 -19.72 5.02
N LEU A 667 -39.61 -19.47 4.44
CA LEU A 667 -38.37 -19.37 5.22
C LEU A 667 -38.40 -18.22 6.22
N ARG A 668 -39.02 -17.09 5.86
CA ARG A 668 -39.22 -15.94 6.75
C ARG A 668 -40.17 -16.23 7.92
N SER A 669 -41.20 -17.03 7.71
CA SER A 669 -42.14 -17.39 8.78
C SER A 669 -41.65 -18.53 9.67
N THR A 670 -40.61 -19.25 9.26
CA THR A 670 -40.06 -20.39 10.01
C THR A 670 -39.07 -19.92 11.07
N THR A 671 -39.33 -20.25 12.33
CA THR A 671 -38.43 -19.95 13.46
C THR A 671 -37.39 -21.05 13.68
N MET A 672 -36.15 -20.65 13.96
CA MET A 672 -35.04 -21.56 14.29
C MET A 672 -34.78 -21.69 15.80
N VAL A 673 -35.58 -21.01 16.63
CA VAL A 673 -35.42 -20.99 18.09
C VAL A 673 -35.61 -22.40 18.66
N GLY A 674 -34.65 -22.86 19.47
CA GLY A 674 -34.68 -24.17 20.12
C GLY A 674 -34.26 -25.35 19.24
N LEU A 675 -34.05 -25.15 17.93
CA LEU A 675 -33.64 -26.20 16.99
C LEU A 675 -32.14 -26.22 16.74
N LEU A 676 -31.54 -25.04 16.64
CA LEU A 676 -30.11 -24.89 16.39
C LEU A 676 -29.29 -25.17 17.67
N PRO A 677 -28.02 -25.62 17.53
CA PRO A 677 -27.09 -25.67 18.65
C PRO A 677 -26.92 -24.31 19.31
N VAL A 678 -26.41 -24.30 20.55
CA VAL A 678 -26.03 -23.06 21.23
C VAL A 678 -25.10 -22.24 20.32
N PRO A 679 -25.36 -20.93 20.14
CA PRO A 679 -24.52 -20.10 19.30
C PRO A 679 -23.07 -20.11 19.75
N HIS A 680 -22.15 -20.34 18.82
CA HIS A 680 -20.71 -20.22 19.08
C HIS A 680 -20.32 -18.75 19.27
N ALA A 681 -19.34 -18.45 20.11
CA ALA A 681 -18.85 -17.07 20.26
C ALA A 681 -18.36 -16.51 18.91
N ILE A 682 -18.64 -15.22 18.64
CA ILE A 682 -18.17 -14.57 17.43
C ILE A 682 -16.64 -14.43 17.48
N VAL A 683 -15.95 -15.14 16.60
CA VAL A 683 -14.51 -15.06 16.42
C VAL A 683 -14.20 -14.02 15.34
N ILE A 684 -13.54 -12.93 15.72
CA ILE A 684 -13.07 -11.89 14.80
C ILE A 684 -11.56 -11.98 14.67
N ARG A 685 -11.08 -12.17 13.44
CA ARG A 685 -9.66 -12.31 13.14
C ARG A 685 -9.12 -10.97 12.69
N LYS A 686 -8.34 -10.32 13.56
CA LYS A 686 -7.76 -8.99 13.29
C LYS A 686 -6.42 -9.12 12.56
N TYR A 687 -6.14 -8.15 11.69
CA TYR A 687 -4.81 -8.03 11.09
C TYR A 687 -3.75 -7.79 12.19
N GLN A 688 -2.62 -8.48 12.09
CA GLN A 688 -1.46 -8.24 12.93
C GLN A 688 -0.27 -7.83 12.07
N THR A 689 0.39 -6.75 12.49
CA THR A 689 1.64 -6.29 11.88
C THR A 689 2.73 -7.33 12.12
N ASN A 690 3.51 -7.60 11.07
CA ASN A 690 4.68 -8.48 11.17
C ASN A 690 5.77 -7.96 10.23
N GLN A 691 7.00 -8.43 10.45
CA GLN A 691 8.18 -7.97 9.70
C GLN A 691 8.07 -8.27 8.20
N PHE A 692 7.49 -9.41 7.82
CA PHE A 692 7.30 -9.78 6.41
C PHE A 692 6.36 -8.81 5.69
N THR A 693 5.25 -8.45 6.31
CA THR A 693 4.31 -7.49 5.73
C THR A 693 4.93 -6.10 5.65
N ASN A 694 5.71 -5.67 6.65
CA ASN A 694 6.44 -4.39 6.60
C ASN A 694 7.43 -4.35 5.43
N LEU A 695 8.27 -5.39 5.27
CA LEU A 695 9.20 -5.50 4.17
C LEU A 695 8.48 -5.55 2.80
N TRP A 696 7.34 -6.23 2.74
CA TRP A 696 6.50 -6.26 1.55
C TRP A 696 5.98 -4.86 1.19
N PHE A 697 5.51 -4.07 2.17
CA PHE A 697 5.08 -2.69 1.94
C PHE A 697 6.22 -1.80 1.42
N THR A 698 7.42 -1.93 2.00
CA THR A 698 8.61 -1.21 1.52
C THR A 698 8.95 -1.58 0.08
N THR A 699 9.03 -2.89 -0.20
CA THR A 699 9.33 -3.42 -1.53
C THR A 699 8.29 -2.98 -2.56
N PHE A 700 7.01 -3.04 -2.20
CA PHE A 700 5.90 -2.58 -3.05
C PHE A 700 5.98 -1.08 -3.32
N THR A 701 6.21 -0.26 -2.29
CA THR A 701 6.32 1.20 -2.42
C THR A 701 7.45 1.58 -3.36
N TRP A 702 8.64 1.01 -3.16
CA TRP A 702 9.79 1.26 -4.05
C TRP A 702 9.59 0.70 -5.46
N GLY A 703 8.91 -0.44 -5.60
CA GLY A 703 8.51 -0.97 -6.90
C GLY A 703 7.58 -0.03 -7.68
N VAL A 704 6.59 0.56 -7.00
CA VAL A 704 5.70 1.57 -7.60
C VAL A 704 6.50 2.83 -7.95
N ILE A 705 7.33 3.35 -7.05
CA ILE A 705 8.19 4.50 -7.29
C ILE A 705 9.08 4.28 -8.52
N PHE A 706 9.72 3.11 -8.63
CA PHE A 706 10.52 2.74 -9.79
C PHE A 706 9.69 2.80 -11.08
N LEU A 707 8.55 2.09 -11.15
CA LEU A 707 7.70 2.04 -12.35
C LEU A 707 7.15 3.41 -12.76
N ARG A 708 6.92 4.30 -11.79
CA ARG A 708 6.39 5.66 -12.03
C ARG A 708 7.45 6.65 -12.52
N ASN A 709 8.73 6.34 -12.34
CA ASN A 709 9.86 7.20 -12.68
C ASN A 709 10.68 6.68 -13.88
N GLN A 710 10.01 6.16 -14.92
CA GLN A 710 10.65 5.59 -16.12
C GLN A 710 10.80 6.55 -17.31
N ALA A 711 10.08 7.68 -17.34
CA ALA A 711 10.18 8.62 -18.47
C ALA A 711 11.57 9.28 -18.57
N PHE A 712 12.12 9.66 -17.42
CA PHE A 712 13.53 10.00 -17.23
C PHE A 712 14.03 9.09 -16.12
N PRO A 713 14.61 7.92 -16.46
CA PRO A 713 14.95 6.90 -15.47
C PRO A 713 15.82 7.47 -14.36
N LEU A 714 15.27 7.53 -13.15
CA LEU A 714 16.01 7.92 -11.95
C LEU A 714 16.96 6.81 -11.50
N PHE A 715 16.53 5.55 -11.69
CA PHE A 715 17.24 4.36 -11.23
C PHE A 715 17.56 3.45 -12.41
N ASP A 716 18.66 2.71 -12.33
CA ASP A 716 18.96 1.63 -13.28
C ASP A 716 18.41 0.31 -12.76
N GLY A 717 17.42 -0.24 -13.48
CA GLY A 717 16.77 -1.49 -13.11
C GLY A 717 17.72 -2.68 -13.05
N SER A 718 18.83 -2.67 -13.79
CA SER A 718 19.82 -3.77 -13.77
C SER A 718 20.59 -3.86 -12.45
N SER A 719 20.65 -2.77 -11.69
CA SER A 719 21.39 -2.68 -10.43
C SER A 719 20.49 -2.84 -9.19
N ILE A 720 19.16 -2.85 -9.36
CA ILE A 720 18.21 -3.02 -8.25
C ILE A 720 18.22 -4.47 -7.78
N THR A 721 18.39 -4.67 -6.47
CA THR A 721 18.43 -5.99 -5.82
C THR A 721 17.27 -6.21 -4.84
N LEU A 722 16.52 -5.14 -4.50
CA LEU A 722 15.37 -5.20 -3.58
C LEU A 722 14.23 -6.07 -4.11
N PHE A 723 13.99 -6.03 -5.42
CA PHE A 723 12.99 -6.83 -6.09
C PHE A 723 13.48 -7.24 -7.48
N THR A 724 12.99 -8.38 -7.96
CA THR A 724 13.34 -8.87 -9.29
C THR A 724 12.59 -8.11 -10.38
N ILE A 725 13.33 -7.59 -11.34
CA ILE A 725 12.78 -6.95 -12.55
C ILE A 725 12.83 -7.97 -13.68
N ASN A 726 11.69 -8.54 -14.02
CA ASN A 726 11.57 -9.36 -15.22
C ASN A 726 11.36 -8.41 -16.40
N VAL A 727 12.42 -8.12 -17.14
CA VAL A 727 12.31 -7.45 -18.45
C VAL A 727 11.65 -8.45 -19.39
N LEU A 728 10.43 -8.13 -19.83
CA LEU A 728 9.72 -8.91 -20.87
C LEU A 728 10.30 -8.63 -22.25
#